data_AF-A0A1F3KWY7-F1
#
_entry.id   AF-A0A1F3KWY7-F1
#
_cell.length_a   1.000
_cell.length_b   1.000
_cell.length_c   1.000
_cell.angle_alpha   90.00
_cell.angle_beta   90.00
_cell.angle_gamma   90.00
#
_symmetry.space_group_name_H-M   'P 1'
#
loop_
_entity.id
_entity.type
_entity.pdbx_description
1 polymer ?
#
loop_
_entity_poly.entity_id
_entity_poly.type
_entity_poly.pdbx_seq_one_letter_code
_entity_poly.pdbx_strand_id
1 'polypeptide(L)'
;MKNKTDIKNNKQTDLKKEANKPFQNKKSIAKSRDFFEILDSFLFNKRTIFFIVSLILMLFVSVAIFDVKVSEGGDDSAYIVRAFNFIENFDFPGGFQGPMYPIILSLFVKILGINLPLLKALSAVFMLIFLVVFYRSSISKIPASLLFPVMILISVNIHLLYFSSQTYSEAFFMMIQAIVFAIMYKNFINEEPEKEGLKNCYKKFLILGFVIFITGITKNIGTLILIPILLFFALDKRWKAVGFTFVATAAFNIFYEIIKRILWSHKSSALQSQGSGLFYKDYYNPSKGYEDFWGFIERFIDNSNLYFSKHLFVFLGFKSMNVITPVLTIITYIVLIAAFIYIFRKNKFIRFIGIYTGLMFAFTFISIQKQWDQARLVIVYYPYVLLLVFSSIYYFLKKEKLRKFQPLLLLFMIIILVTTLATTIPFSKAKKDILRKNLSGNILFGLTPDWVNFIKMSQWAAVNIDQKYLIASRKPDISFVYTGRKFYPVFKVPSISADQLVSDLSKDSLPHSIAVKLEDVFPNPQFSVFFNNYRRNISAFLTGSKDNDKNPLKKETFTYVVFSLKEKNNADALKSLEAGKLTYFTDISSVVEQKKKEKFTLVVYDPDLILNQLKKEYVKYFIMPKIRRTGVKGQGIIDTMDRLLYYIELKYPIFKEIKKIGADEDSRLLEIQYEKMSDYYSTNTLQQRNPDSPDIKNYIDIFKWASQKFPKNTLIGGIDIGNLLPQTGCKLYPVMNVPVISQEDLIKKLKEDTMPISVAILLNDLINNKKIGQLFNQLRANIKAFIAGPRYVNGAMTNVTYIIYAFPKNTSQGMFNIFAENKINYIQDATKLLDDLKKENSRAFVYDPDMMLRKIKKDNVRYFVLANIRLDPSKHGKIIDTVNYFLYFTELKYPIMKVIHQTGKEENARLLEVQYENINKKIIQL
;
A
#
# COMPACT_ATOMS: atom_id res chain seq x y z
N MET A 1 -10.11 -103.38 -60.36
CA MET A 1 -11.45 -103.21 -59.74
C MET A 1 -11.72 -101.72 -59.63
N LYS A 2 -12.54 -101.17 -60.54
CA LYS A 2 -13.91 -100.65 -60.32
C LYS A 2 -13.97 -99.53 -59.26
N ASN A 3 -14.56 -98.36 -59.48
CA ASN A 3 -15.16 -97.73 -60.66
C ASN A 3 -15.56 -96.28 -60.26
N LYS A 4 -15.69 -95.41 -61.27
CA LYS A 4 -16.74 -94.38 -61.43
C LYS A 4 -16.60 -92.95 -60.85
N THR A 5 -16.30 -92.03 -61.79
CA THR A 5 -17.11 -90.88 -62.27
C THR A 5 -17.50 -89.76 -61.31
N ASP A 6 -17.69 -88.50 -61.70
CA ASP A 6 -17.33 -87.57 -62.80
C ASP A 6 -18.24 -86.33 -62.58
N ILE A 7 -18.03 -85.25 -63.35
CA ILE A 7 -18.95 -84.10 -63.63
C ILE A 7 -18.83 -82.89 -62.66
N LYS A 8 -18.56 -81.63 -63.07
CA LYS A 8 -18.26 -80.95 -64.37
C LYS A 8 -17.74 -79.52 -64.11
N ASN A 9 -16.74 -79.09 -64.89
CA ASN A 9 -16.59 -77.86 -65.72
C ASN A 9 -17.39 -76.58 -65.32
N ASN A 10 -16.84 -75.36 -65.44
CA ASN A 10 -16.42 -74.78 -66.72
C ASN A 10 -15.66 -73.43 -66.63
N LYS A 11 -14.84 -73.18 -67.67
CA LYS A 11 -14.30 -71.91 -68.18
C LYS A 11 -12.98 -71.37 -67.60
N GLN A 12 -11.90 -71.95 -68.12
CA GLN A 12 -10.64 -71.27 -68.39
C GLN A 12 -10.25 -71.55 -69.85
N THR A 13 -10.74 -70.74 -70.79
CA THR A 13 -10.16 -70.57 -72.13
C THR A 13 -10.89 -69.40 -72.78
N ASP A 14 -10.26 -68.24 -72.73
CA ASP A 14 -10.27 -67.32 -73.85
C ASP A 14 -9.12 -66.33 -73.70
N LEU A 15 -8.31 -66.26 -74.76
CA LEU A 15 -7.47 -65.13 -75.16
C LEU A 15 -6.05 -65.03 -74.60
N LYS A 16 -5.15 -65.83 -75.20
CA LYS A 16 -3.82 -65.37 -75.62
C LYS A 16 -3.66 -65.60 -77.13
N LYS A 17 -3.83 -64.51 -77.91
CA LYS A 17 -3.05 -64.08 -79.09
C LYS A 17 -3.95 -63.35 -80.09
N GLU A 18 -3.96 -62.02 -80.00
CA GLU A 18 -3.72 -61.20 -81.18
C GLU A 18 -3.13 -59.86 -80.75
N ALA A 19 -1.88 -59.66 -81.17
CA ALA A 19 -1.16 -58.41 -81.11
C ALA A 19 -1.61 -57.53 -82.28
N ASN A 20 -1.85 -56.24 -82.01
CA ASN A 20 -1.49 -55.07 -82.84
C ASN A 20 -2.49 -53.91 -82.67
N LYS A 21 -2.15 -52.93 -81.81
CA LYS A 21 -2.23 -51.48 -82.05
C LYS A 21 -1.69 -50.71 -80.83
N PRO A 22 -1.11 -49.52 -81.03
CA PRO A 22 0.02 -49.04 -80.25
C PRO A 22 -0.36 -48.60 -78.84
N PHE A 23 0.60 -48.73 -77.93
CA PHE A 23 0.64 -48.12 -76.61
C PHE A 23 0.30 -46.62 -76.70
N GLN A 24 -0.98 -46.28 -76.53
CA GLN A 24 -1.37 -44.91 -76.25
C GLN A 24 -1.04 -44.64 -74.78
N ASN A 25 0.03 -43.87 -74.61
CA ASN A 25 0.38 -43.11 -73.42
C ASN A 25 -0.87 -42.50 -72.77
N LYS A 26 -1.50 -43.20 -71.81
CA LYS A 26 -2.30 -42.53 -70.78
C LYS A 26 -1.31 -41.85 -69.86
N LYS A 27 -0.89 -40.64 -70.26
CA LYS A 27 -0.35 -39.63 -69.35
C LYS A 27 -1.21 -39.67 -68.08
N SER A 28 -0.65 -40.16 -66.98
CA SER A 28 -1.22 -39.91 -65.67
C SER A 28 -1.33 -38.39 -65.56
N ILE A 29 -2.55 -37.87 -65.61
CA ILE A 29 -2.82 -36.46 -65.40
C ILE A 29 -2.34 -36.17 -63.98
N ALA A 30 -1.13 -35.64 -63.85
CA ALA A 30 -0.58 -35.19 -62.60
C ALA A 30 -1.53 -34.11 -62.09
N LYS A 31 -2.29 -34.43 -61.03
CA LYS A 31 -3.19 -33.49 -60.37
C LYS A 31 -2.37 -32.24 -60.04
N SER A 32 -2.75 -31.08 -60.57
CA SER A 32 -2.03 -29.84 -60.29
C SER A 32 -2.06 -29.61 -58.77
N ARG A 33 -0.88 -29.44 -58.17
CA ARG A 33 -0.76 -29.18 -56.72
C ARG A 33 -1.39 -27.84 -56.41
N ASP A 34 -2.17 -27.77 -55.35
CA ASP A 34 -2.75 -26.49 -54.90
C ASP A 34 -1.70 -25.61 -54.20
N PHE A 35 -2.04 -24.33 -53.98
CA PHE A 35 -1.10 -23.36 -53.39
C PHE A 35 -0.62 -23.80 -52.01
N PHE A 36 -1.51 -24.33 -51.17
CA PHE A 36 -1.14 -24.84 -49.85
C PHE A 36 -0.21 -26.04 -49.93
N GLU A 37 -0.43 -26.98 -50.85
CA GLU A 37 0.48 -28.12 -51.06
C GLU A 37 1.88 -27.67 -51.47
N ILE A 38 1.98 -26.66 -52.35
CA ILE A 38 3.27 -26.06 -52.75
C ILE A 38 3.94 -25.40 -51.55
N LEU A 39 3.21 -24.54 -50.83
CA LEU A 39 3.75 -23.78 -49.69
C LEU A 39 4.16 -24.71 -48.52
N ASP A 40 3.33 -25.70 -48.20
CA ASP A 40 3.61 -26.70 -47.16
C ASP A 40 4.86 -27.50 -47.52
N SER A 41 4.99 -27.96 -48.77
CA SER A 41 6.16 -28.69 -49.23
C SER A 41 7.44 -27.85 -49.13
N PHE A 42 7.38 -26.60 -49.56
CA PHE A 42 8.51 -25.67 -49.47
C PHE A 42 8.96 -25.45 -48.02
N LEU A 43 8.03 -25.07 -47.14
CA LEU A 43 8.32 -24.80 -45.75
C LEU A 43 8.78 -26.05 -44.99
N PHE A 44 8.21 -27.21 -45.29
CA PHE A 44 8.60 -28.48 -44.68
C PHE A 44 10.00 -28.93 -45.10
N ASN A 45 10.36 -28.73 -46.37
CA ASN A 45 11.70 -29.01 -46.88
C ASN A 45 12.75 -28.10 -46.24
N LYS A 46 12.39 -26.84 -45.97
CA LYS A 46 13.25 -25.85 -45.30
C LYS A 46 13.00 -25.75 -43.79
N ARG A 47 12.36 -26.76 -43.18
CA ARG A 47 11.89 -26.72 -41.77
C ARG A 47 12.96 -26.32 -40.76
N THR A 48 14.20 -26.78 -40.96
CA THR A 48 15.32 -26.49 -40.06
C THR A 48 15.68 -25.01 -40.10
N ILE A 49 15.65 -24.39 -41.28
CA ILE A 49 15.95 -22.97 -41.45
C ILE A 49 14.89 -22.13 -40.74
N PHE A 50 13.60 -22.40 -41.01
CA PHE A 50 12.52 -21.63 -40.37
C PHE A 50 12.48 -21.84 -38.84
N PHE A 51 12.82 -23.03 -38.36
CA PHE A 51 12.98 -23.28 -36.93
C PHE A 51 14.11 -22.44 -36.32
N ILE A 52 15.31 -22.47 -36.92
CA ILE A 52 16.48 -21.70 -36.46
C ILE A 52 16.19 -20.19 -36.53
N VAL A 53 15.61 -19.70 -37.62
CA VAL A 53 15.20 -18.30 -37.76
C VAL A 53 14.24 -17.89 -36.63
N SER A 54 13.23 -18.71 -36.32
CA SER A 54 12.30 -18.41 -35.24
C SER A 54 13.01 -18.35 -33.88
N LEU A 55 13.94 -19.28 -33.60
CA LEU A 55 14.74 -19.26 -32.37
C LEU A 55 15.62 -18.02 -32.25
N ILE A 56 16.32 -17.65 -33.33
CA ILE A 56 17.18 -16.47 -33.37
C ILE A 56 16.33 -15.21 -33.18
N LEU A 57 15.18 -15.11 -33.84
CA LEU A 57 14.27 -13.98 -33.68
C LEU A 57 13.77 -13.87 -32.23
N MET A 58 13.33 -14.98 -31.63
CA MET A 58 12.84 -14.97 -30.24
C MET A 58 13.94 -14.56 -29.26
N LEU A 59 15.16 -15.07 -29.43
CA LEU A 59 16.31 -14.68 -28.62
C LEU A 59 16.64 -13.20 -28.83
N PHE A 60 16.77 -12.76 -30.08
CA PHE A 60 17.12 -11.39 -30.43
C PHE A 60 16.11 -10.39 -29.87
N VAL A 61 14.81 -10.62 -30.07
CA VAL A 61 13.77 -9.72 -29.54
C VAL A 61 13.74 -9.77 -28.02
N SER A 62 13.87 -10.95 -27.39
CA SER A 62 13.93 -11.07 -25.93
C SER A 62 15.09 -10.27 -25.32
N VAL A 63 16.26 -10.30 -25.96
CA VAL A 63 17.42 -9.49 -25.56
C VAL A 63 17.16 -8.01 -25.82
N ALA A 64 16.62 -7.64 -26.98
CA ALA A 64 16.39 -6.24 -27.36
C ALA A 64 15.42 -5.50 -26.41
N ILE A 65 14.48 -6.23 -25.79
CA ILE A 65 13.47 -5.67 -24.89
C ILE A 65 13.77 -5.95 -23.41
N PHE A 66 14.89 -6.60 -23.12
CA PHE A 66 15.21 -7.11 -21.80
C PHE A 66 15.21 -5.99 -20.76
N ASP A 67 14.42 -6.16 -19.69
CA ASP A 67 14.36 -5.20 -18.60
C ASP A 67 14.93 -5.78 -17.30
N VAL A 68 16.15 -5.35 -16.96
CA VAL A 68 16.86 -5.76 -15.74
C VAL A 68 16.11 -5.37 -14.46
N LYS A 69 15.33 -4.28 -14.51
CA LYS A 69 14.65 -3.73 -13.35
C LYS A 69 13.52 -4.65 -12.89
N VAL A 70 13.26 -4.69 -11.59
CA VAL A 70 12.05 -5.32 -11.07
C VAL A 70 10.80 -4.61 -11.58
N SER A 71 9.73 -5.36 -11.82
CA SER A 71 8.43 -4.77 -12.17
C SER A 71 7.85 -3.94 -11.02
N GLU A 72 7.25 -2.79 -11.35
CA GLU A 72 6.61 -1.88 -10.37
C GLU A 72 5.42 -2.54 -9.65
N GLY A 73 4.80 -3.54 -10.30
CA GLY A 73 3.75 -4.39 -9.72
C GLY A 73 4.22 -5.16 -8.50
N GLY A 74 5.51 -5.53 -8.42
CA GLY A 74 6.11 -6.25 -7.29
C GLY A 74 6.02 -7.77 -7.38
N ASP A 75 5.34 -8.32 -8.38
CA ASP A 75 5.25 -9.77 -8.59
C ASP A 75 6.61 -10.40 -8.86
N ASP A 76 7.50 -9.70 -9.59
CA ASP A 76 8.87 -10.14 -9.87
C ASP A 76 9.62 -10.40 -8.56
N SER A 77 9.65 -9.38 -7.71
CA SER A 77 10.31 -9.43 -6.41
C SER A 77 9.67 -10.47 -5.50
N ALA A 78 8.34 -10.65 -5.54
CA ALA A 78 7.66 -11.63 -4.71
C ALA A 78 8.04 -13.09 -5.06
N TYR A 79 8.22 -13.41 -6.35
CA TYR A 79 8.74 -14.72 -6.77
C TYR A 79 10.19 -14.94 -6.29
N ILE A 80 11.04 -13.94 -6.42
CA ILE A 80 12.45 -14.01 -5.97
C ILE A 80 12.53 -14.15 -4.44
N VAL A 81 11.77 -13.37 -3.68
CA VAL A 81 11.73 -13.43 -2.21
C VAL A 81 11.24 -14.78 -1.72
N ARG A 82 10.20 -15.36 -2.33
CA ARG A 82 9.75 -16.72 -1.97
C ARG A 82 10.77 -17.79 -2.33
N ALA A 83 11.45 -17.67 -3.46
CA ALA A 83 12.52 -18.57 -3.84
C ALA A 83 13.68 -18.50 -2.83
N PHE A 84 14.06 -17.29 -2.40
CA PHE A 84 15.04 -17.07 -1.35
C PHE A 84 14.60 -17.67 0.00
N ASN A 85 13.39 -17.35 0.48
CA ASN A 85 12.90 -17.86 1.75
C ASN A 85 12.75 -19.39 1.76
N PHE A 86 12.39 -20.00 0.63
CA PHE A 86 12.33 -21.45 0.52
C PHE A 86 13.70 -22.11 0.65
N ILE A 87 14.76 -21.52 0.08
CA ILE A 87 16.09 -22.14 0.17
C ILE A 87 16.82 -21.78 1.46
N GLU A 88 16.67 -20.56 1.98
CA GLU A 88 17.41 -20.08 3.15
C GLU A 88 16.68 -20.36 4.47
N ASN A 89 15.36 -20.14 4.53
CA ASN A 89 14.58 -20.32 5.77
C ASN A 89 13.79 -21.64 5.77
N PHE A 90 13.85 -22.42 4.68
CA PHE A 90 12.98 -23.57 4.46
C PHE A 90 11.48 -23.22 4.58
N ASP A 91 11.08 -22.02 4.14
CA ASP A 91 9.68 -21.57 4.15
C ASP A 91 8.94 -22.12 2.92
N PHE A 92 7.77 -22.72 3.10
CA PHE A 92 6.95 -23.17 1.98
C PHE A 92 6.60 -21.98 1.05
N PRO A 93 6.92 -22.02 -0.26
CA PRO A 93 6.77 -20.87 -1.15
C PRO A 93 5.34 -20.76 -1.69
N GLY A 94 4.36 -20.89 -0.79
CA GLY A 94 2.93 -20.73 -1.06
C GLY A 94 2.46 -19.28 -1.07
N GLY A 95 1.15 -19.09 -1.25
CA GLY A 95 0.48 -17.79 -1.30
C GLY A 95 -0.32 -17.65 -2.59
N PHE A 96 -0.66 -16.41 -2.99
CA PHE A 96 -1.52 -16.09 -4.15
C PHE A 96 -1.05 -16.64 -5.52
N GLN A 97 0.15 -17.21 -5.59
CA GLN A 97 0.79 -17.70 -6.81
C GLN A 97 1.29 -19.13 -6.59
N GLY A 98 1.39 -19.91 -7.67
CA GLY A 98 1.74 -21.33 -7.59
C GLY A 98 3.19 -21.54 -7.10
N PRO A 99 3.45 -22.52 -6.20
CA PRO A 99 4.75 -22.72 -5.58
C PRO A 99 5.83 -23.29 -6.51
N MET A 100 5.47 -23.93 -7.62
CA MET A 100 6.44 -24.64 -8.46
C MET A 100 7.51 -23.72 -9.07
N TYR A 101 7.10 -22.54 -9.54
CA TYR A 101 8.05 -21.60 -10.13
C TYR A 101 9.05 -21.05 -9.10
N PRO A 102 8.64 -20.58 -7.90
CA PRO A 102 9.56 -20.30 -6.79
C PRO A 102 10.50 -21.46 -6.44
N ILE A 103 10.01 -22.70 -6.39
CA ILE A 103 10.84 -23.88 -6.08
C ILE A 103 11.95 -24.03 -7.12
N ILE A 104 11.62 -23.93 -8.40
CA ILE A 104 12.63 -24.01 -9.47
C ILE A 104 13.57 -22.83 -9.43
N LEU A 105 13.05 -21.62 -9.22
CA LEU A 105 13.83 -20.39 -9.11
C LEU A 105 14.81 -20.45 -7.93
N SER A 106 14.45 -21.11 -6.84
CA SER A 106 15.28 -21.23 -5.63
C SER A 106 16.60 -21.95 -5.89
N LEU A 107 16.63 -22.92 -6.81
CA LEU A 107 17.85 -23.60 -7.23
C LEU A 107 18.86 -22.61 -7.82
N PHE A 108 18.36 -21.66 -8.62
CA PHE A 108 19.19 -20.62 -9.22
C PHE A 108 19.55 -19.52 -8.23
N VAL A 109 18.65 -19.16 -7.31
CA VAL A 109 18.96 -18.24 -6.20
C VAL A 109 20.09 -18.81 -5.34
N LYS A 110 20.11 -20.13 -5.07
CA LYS A 110 21.19 -20.79 -4.33
C LYS A 110 22.55 -20.66 -5.02
N ILE A 111 22.58 -20.82 -6.34
CA ILE A 111 23.82 -20.86 -7.13
C ILE A 111 24.32 -19.45 -7.46
N LEU A 112 23.40 -18.53 -7.77
CA LEU A 112 23.71 -17.21 -8.33
C LEU A 112 23.51 -16.05 -7.35
N GLY A 113 22.91 -16.31 -6.18
CA GLY A 113 22.38 -15.28 -5.29
C GLY A 113 21.21 -14.51 -5.93
N ILE A 114 20.90 -13.34 -5.37
CA ILE A 114 19.89 -12.42 -5.92
C ILE A 114 20.52 -11.57 -7.04
N ASN A 115 20.93 -12.22 -8.12
CA ASN A 115 21.43 -11.54 -9.32
C ASN A 115 20.27 -11.31 -10.30
N LEU A 116 19.66 -10.11 -10.24
CA LEU A 116 18.47 -9.75 -11.03
C LEU A 116 18.60 -10.03 -12.54
N PRO A 117 19.63 -9.56 -13.27
CA PRO A 117 19.80 -9.88 -14.69
C PRO A 117 19.77 -11.38 -14.97
N LEU A 118 20.52 -12.18 -14.21
CA LEU A 118 20.64 -13.62 -14.46
C LEU A 118 19.34 -14.36 -14.12
N LEU A 119 18.70 -14.04 -13.00
CA LEU A 119 17.43 -14.65 -12.61
C LEU A 119 16.32 -14.33 -13.62
N LYS A 120 16.28 -13.10 -14.16
CA LYS A 120 15.33 -12.72 -15.22
C LYS A 120 15.62 -13.39 -16.56
N ALA A 121 16.90 -13.64 -16.89
CA ALA A 121 17.29 -14.32 -18.12
C ALA A 121 16.77 -15.77 -18.19
N LEU A 122 16.49 -16.41 -17.05
CA LEU A 122 15.85 -17.73 -17.01
C LEU A 122 14.49 -17.75 -17.71
N SER A 123 13.73 -16.65 -17.65
CA SER A 123 12.44 -16.56 -18.35
C SER A 123 12.61 -16.57 -19.87
N ALA A 124 13.67 -15.96 -20.40
CA ALA A 124 14.02 -16.08 -21.82
C ALA A 124 14.42 -17.52 -22.18
N VAL A 125 15.15 -18.21 -21.30
CA VAL A 125 15.47 -19.64 -21.49
C VAL A 125 14.19 -20.48 -21.53
N PHE A 126 13.23 -20.26 -20.62
CA PHE A 126 11.95 -20.96 -20.65
C PHE A 126 11.16 -20.68 -21.92
N MET A 127 11.18 -19.45 -22.44
CA MET A 127 10.55 -19.11 -23.73
C MET A 127 11.20 -19.84 -24.92
N LEU A 128 12.54 -19.95 -24.93
CA LEU A 128 13.25 -20.70 -25.97
C LEU A 128 12.95 -22.19 -25.89
N ILE A 129 12.96 -22.78 -24.68
CA ILE A 129 12.58 -24.19 -24.48
C ILE A 129 11.13 -24.41 -24.91
N PHE A 130 10.21 -23.50 -24.56
CA PHE A 130 8.83 -23.51 -25.04
C PHE A 130 8.78 -23.60 -26.57
N LEU A 131 9.50 -22.74 -27.30
CA LEU A 131 9.51 -22.75 -28.76
C LEU A 131 10.10 -24.05 -29.33
N VAL A 132 11.16 -24.59 -28.72
CA VAL A 132 11.75 -25.89 -29.10
C VAL A 132 10.75 -27.03 -28.93
N VAL A 133 10.10 -27.12 -27.77
CA VAL A 133 9.12 -28.17 -27.47
C VAL A 133 7.90 -28.01 -28.39
N PHE A 134 7.40 -26.79 -28.57
CA PHE A 134 6.27 -26.47 -29.46
C PHE A 134 6.55 -26.87 -30.91
N TYR A 135 7.75 -26.59 -31.43
CA TYR A 135 8.17 -27.04 -32.75
C TYR A 135 8.20 -28.56 -32.83
N ARG A 136 8.90 -29.23 -31.90
CA ARG A 136 9.06 -30.70 -31.92
C ARG A 136 7.73 -31.45 -31.78
N SER A 137 6.80 -30.94 -30.98
CA SER A 137 5.47 -31.54 -30.83
C SER A 137 4.60 -31.35 -32.07
N SER A 138 4.78 -30.25 -32.79
CA SER A 138 3.89 -29.82 -33.87
C SER A 138 4.39 -30.16 -35.28
N ILE A 139 5.70 -30.31 -35.47
CA ILE A 139 6.31 -30.58 -36.78
C ILE A 139 5.82 -31.92 -37.34
N SER A 140 5.33 -31.91 -38.58
CA SER A 140 4.66 -33.03 -39.27
C SER A 140 3.23 -33.33 -38.80
N LYS A 141 2.70 -32.63 -37.78
CA LYS A 141 1.34 -32.84 -37.23
C LYS A 141 0.40 -31.73 -37.66
N ILE A 142 1.00 -30.57 -37.88
CA ILE A 142 0.37 -29.34 -38.34
C ILE A 142 0.99 -29.01 -39.70
N PRO A 143 0.20 -28.59 -40.70
CA PRO A 143 0.71 -28.03 -41.94
C PRO A 143 1.82 -27.00 -41.70
N ALA A 144 2.90 -27.07 -42.49
CA ALA A 144 4.07 -26.20 -42.30
C ALA A 144 3.72 -24.72 -42.55
N SER A 145 2.78 -24.46 -43.45
CA SER A 145 2.17 -23.14 -43.72
C SER A 145 1.37 -22.56 -42.55
N LEU A 146 1.06 -23.35 -41.53
CA LEU A 146 0.45 -22.88 -40.29
C LEU A 146 1.50 -22.76 -39.18
N LEU A 147 2.33 -23.79 -39.02
CA LEU A 147 3.29 -23.87 -37.92
C LEU A 147 4.33 -22.73 -37.96
N PHE A 148 4.99 -22.53 -39.09
CA PHE A 148 6.10 -21.56 -39.17
C PHE A 148 5.64 -20.11 -39.06
N PRO A 149 4.53 -19.69 -39.70
CA PRO A 149 3.99 -18.34 -39.46
C PRO A 149 3.61 -18.10 -37.99
N VAL A 150 2.97 -19.06 -37.31
CA VAL A 150 2.68 -18.94 -35.87
C VAL A 150 3.98 -18.79 -35.08
N MET A 151 4.99 -19.62 -35.35
CA MET A 151 6.29 -19.55 -34.69
C MET A 151 6.99 -18.20 -34.89
N ILE A 152 6.97 -17.65 -36.11
CA ILE A 152 7.55 -16.34 -36.40
C ILE A 152 6.79 -15.26 -35.63
N LEU A 153 5.46 -15.26 -35.67
CA LEU A 153 4.62 -14.28 -34.97
C LEU A 153 4.88 -14.26 -33.46
N ILE A 154 4.91 -15.42 -32.80
CA ILE A 154 5.20 -15.48 -31.37
C ILE A 154 6.65 -15.10 -31.05
N SER A 155 7.58 -15.30 -31.98
CA SER A 155 9.00 -14.95 -31.82
C SER A 155 9.28 -13.45 -31.99
N VAL A 156 8.31 -12.67 -32.44
CA VAL A 156 8.42 -11.21 -32.56
C VAL A 156 7.32 -10.46 -31.82
N ASN A 157 6.46 -11.15 -31.06
CA ASN A 157 5.34 -10.52 -30.36
C ASN A 157 5.79 -9.88 -29.04
N ILE A 158 5.78 -8.55 -28.97
CA ILE A 158 6.21 -7.84 -27.76
C ILE A 158 5.38 -8.15 -26.50
N HIS A 159 4.08 -8.36 -26.63
CA HIS A 159 3.22 -8.64 -25.47
C HIS A 159 3.52 -10.00 -24.85
N LEU A 160 3.85 -10.99 -25.67
CA LEU A 160 4.31 -12.31 -25.23
C LEU A 160 5.74 -12.25 -24.70
N LEU A 161 6.65 -11.61 -25.44
CA LEU A 161 8.07 -11.58 -25.10
C LEU A 161 8.39 -10.63 -23.94
N TYR A 162 7.47 -9.73 -23.55
CA TYR A 162 7.59 -9.00 -22.29
C TYR A 162 7.93 -9.92 -21.11
N PHE A 163 7.30 -11.10 -21.05
CA PHE A 163 7.51 -12.10 -20.00
C PHE A 163 8.84 -12.85 -20.10
N SER A 164 9.63 -12.68 -21.18
CA SER A 164 10.98 -13.26 -21.28
C SER A 164 12.02 -12.52 -20.42
N SER A 165 11.66 -11.36 -19.87
CA SER A 165 12.51 -10.56 -18.96
C SER A 165 11.89 -10.27 -17.59
N GLN A 166 10.76 -10.93 -17.28
CA GLN A 166 10.13 -10.87 -15.95
C GLN A 166 10.37 -12.18 -15.22
N THR A 167 10.58 -12.14 -13.90
CA THR A 167 10.58 -13.33 -13.05
C THR A 167 9.14 -13.70 -12.67
N TYR A 168 8.26 -13.75 -13.67
CA TYR A 168 6.91 -14.24 -13.50
C TYR A 168 6.78 -15.69 -13.98
N SER A 169 5.73 -16.36 -13.51
CA SER A 169 5.43 -17.74 -13.88
C SER A 169 5.05 -17.96 -15.36
N GLU A 170 4.69 -16.93 -16.15
CA GLU A 170 4.12 -17.10 -17.50
C GLU A 170 5.03 -17.85 -18.47
N ALA A 171 6.32 -17.47 -18.56
CA ALA A 171 7.26 -18.14 -19.46
C ALA A 171 7.46 -19.61 -19.08
N PHE A 172 7.62 -19.87 -17.78
CA PHE A 172 7.73 -21.23 -17.25
C PHE A 172 6.44 -22.04 -17.47
N PHE A 173 5.28 -21.44 -17.26
CA PHE A 173 3.98 -22.07 -17.46
C PHE A 173 3.76 -22.47 -18.94
N MET A 174 4.10 -21.60 -19.89
CA MET A 174 4.00 -21.92 -21.32
C MET A 174 4.94 -23.06 -21.72
N MET A 175 6.14 -23.12 -21.15
CA MET A 175 7.05 -24.26 -21.33
C MET A 175 6.41 -25.56 -20.85
N ILE A 176 5.86 -25.59 -19.63
CA ILE A 176 5.17 -26.78 -19.09
C ILE A 176 3.94 -27.13 -19.93
N GLN A 177 3.16 -26.15 -20.37
CA GLN A 177 2.01 -26.33 -21.24
C GLN A 177 2.39 -26.99 -22.58
N ALA A 178 3.49 -26.55 -23.21
CA ALA A 178 4.01 -27.20 -24.42
C ALA A 178 4.46 -28.65 -24.15
N ILE A 179 5.02 -28.93 -22.97
CA ILE A 179 5.37 -30.30 -22.55
C ILE A 179 4.12 -31.18 -22.41
N VAL A 180 3.02 -30.67 -21.82
CA VAL A 180 1.73 -31.37 -21.77
C VAL A 180 1.28 -31.74 -23.18
N PHE A 181 1.35 -30.79 -24.11
CA PHE A 181 0.92 -31.04 -25.50
C PHE A 181 1.82 -32.04 -26.21
N ALA A 182 3.13 -32.02 -25.96
CA ALA A 182 4.07 -33.00 -26.47
C ALA A 182 3.77 -34.41 -25.94
N ILE A 183 3.47 -34.55 -24.64
CA ILE A 183 3.12 -35.84 -24.01
C ILE A 183 1.79 -36.36 -24.53
N MET A 184 0.76 -35.51 -24.59
CA MET A 184 -0.54 -35.84 -25.13
C MET A 184 -0.40 -36.33 -26.57
N TYR A 185 0.31 -35.58 -27.41
CA TYR A 185 0.52 -35.98 -28.79
C TYR A 185 1.25 -37.32 -28.92
N LYS A 186 2.39 -37.46 -28.24
CA LYS A 186 3.26 -38.64 -28.36
C LYS A 186 2.56 -39.93 -27.94
N ASN A 187 1.73 -39.88 -26.90
CA ASN A 187 1.25 -41.09 -26.23
C ASN A 187 -0.27 -41.27 -26.23
N PHE A 188 -1.06 -40.25 -26.60
CA PHE A 188 -2.51 -40.24 -26.33
C PHE A 188 -3.37 -39.69 -27.47
N ILE A 189 -2.88 -38.84 -28.37
CA ILE A 189 -3.74 -38.26 -29.43
C ILE A 189 -4.09 -39.31 -30.50
N ASN A 190 -3.09 -40.07 -30.95
CA ASN A 190 -3.24 -41.10 -31.98
C ASN A 190 -3.06 -42.52 -31.43
N GLU A 191 -2.68 -42.64 -30.15
CA GLU A 191 -2.49 -43.91 -29.45
C GLU A 191 -3.54 -44.10 -28.36
N GLU A 192 -3.90 -45.35 -28.11
CA GLU A 192 -4.86 -45.78 -27.08
C GLU A 192 -4.19 -46.76 -26.11
N PRO A 193 -3.17 -46.29 -25.35
CA PRO A 193 -2.34 -47.17 -24.52
C PRO A 193 -3.16 -47.91 -23.45
N GLU A 194 -4.31 -47.39 -23.04
CA GLU A 194 -5.22 -48.08 -22.13
C GLU A 194 -5.76 -49.42 -22.67
N LYS A 195 -5.68 -49.66 -23.99
CA LYS A 195 -6.04 -50.95 -24.62
C LYS A 195 -4.94 -52.00 -24.49
N GLU A 196 -3.69 -51.61 -24.22
CA GLU A 196 -2.53 -52.51 -24.12
C GLU A 196 -2.40 -53.20 -22.74
N GLY A 197 -3.32 -52.90 -21.81
CA GLY A 197 -3.30 -53.38 -20.42
C GLY A 197 -2.51 -52.49 -19.46
N LEU A 198 -2.88 -52.50 -18.17
CA LEU A 198 -2.34 -51.57 -17.15
C LEU A 198 -0.82 -51.67 -16.99
N LYS A 199 -0.27 -52.89 -16.99
CA LYS A 199 1.18 -53.14 -16.84
C LYS A 199 2.02 -52.47 -17.93
N ASN A 200 1.45 -52.26 -19.12
CA ASN A 200 2.15 -51.67 -20.26
C ASN A 200 1.93 -50.15 -20.37
N CYS A 201 0.81 -49.63 -19.88
CA CYS A 201 0.47 -48.21 -20.02
C CYS A 201 0.65 -47.35 -18.77
N TYR A 202 0.81 -47.92 -17.56
CA TYR A 202 0.84 -47.14 -16.32
C TYR A 202 1.89 -46.02 -16.34
N LYS A 203 3.08 -46.24 -16.92
CA LYS A 203 4.13 -45.21 -17.04
C LYS A 203 3.67 -44.00 -17.85
N LYS A 204 2.96 -44.22 -18.96
CA LYS A 204 2.41 -43.13 -19.80
C LYS A 204 1.42 -42.29 -18.99
N PHE A 205 0.51 -42.93 -18.24
CA PHE A 205 -0.48 -42.24 -17.41
C PHE A 205 0.12 -41.55 -16.17
N LEU A 206 1.13 -42.15 -15.52
CA LEU A 206 1.87 -41.50 -14.43
C LEU A 206 2.60 -40.26 -14.92
N ILE A 207 3.27 -40.32 -16.08
CA ILE A 207 3.93 -39.14 -16.66
C ILE A 207 2.91 -38.05 -16.97
N LEU A 208 1.76 -38.40 -17.56
CA LEU A 208 0.69 -37.44 -17.83
C LEU A 208 0.15 -36.81 -16.54
N GLY A 209 -0.17 -37.63 -15.53
CA GLY A 209 -0.64 -37.17 -14.23
C GLY A 209 0.37 -36.28 -13.50
N PHE A 210 1.66 -36.61 -13.59
CA PHE A 210 2.75 -35.80 -13.03
C PHE A 210 2.81 -34.42 -13.69
N VAL A 211 2.81 -34.34 -15.02
CA VAL A 211 2.90 -33.04 -15.70
C VAL A 211 1.62 -32.21 -15.53
N ILE A 212 0.44 -32.84 -15.46
CA ILE A 212 -0.80 -32.16 -15.07
C ILE A 212 -0.67 -31.57 -13.65
N PHE A 213 -0.18 -32.36 -12.69
CA PHE A 213 0.08 -31.90 -11.33
C PHE A 213 1.06 -30.72 -11.29
N ILE A 214 2.21 -30.82 -11.96
CA ILE A 214 3.21 -29.74 -12.06
C ILE A 214 2.60 -28.48 -12.67
N THR A 215 1.76 -28.62 -13.71
CA THR A 215 1.03 -27.49 -14.31
C THR A 215 0.13 -26.81 -13.28
N GLY A 216 -0.58 -27.60 -12.48
CA GLY A 216 -1.49 -27.11 -11.43
C GLY A 216 -0.79 -26.37 -10.30
N ILE A 217 0.35 -26.85 -9.83
CA ILE A 217 1.13 -26.16 -8.79
C ILE A 217 2.02 -25.03 -9.34
N THR A 218 2.05 -24.81 -10.67
CA THR A 218 2.73 -23.67 -11.29
C THR A 218 1.84 -22.42 -11.32
N LYS A 219 0.56 -22.56 -11.68
CA LYS A 219 -0.45 -21.50 -11.63
C LYS A 219 -1.78 -22.10 -11.22
N ASN A 220 -2.55 -21.40 -10.38
CA ASN A 220 -3.86 -21.88 -9.92
C ASN A 220 -4.80 -22.29 -11.07
N ILE A 221 -4.87 -21.48 -12.14
CA ILE A 221 -5.69 -21.82 -13.33
C ILE A 221 -5.22 -23.11 -14.01
N GLY A 222 -3.93 -23.45 -13.88
CA GLY A 222 -3.35 -24.68 -14.40
C GLY A 222 -3.93 -25.94 -13.77
N THR A 223 -4.52 -25.87 -12.56
CA THR A 223 -5.19 -27.04 -11.94
C THR A 223 -6.37 -27.53 -12.79
N LEU A 224 -6.98 -26.63 -13.56
CA LEU A 224 -8.13 -26.93 -14.39
C LEU A 224 -7.74 -27.60 -15.72
N ILE A 225 -6.45 -27.77 -16.04
CA ILE A 225 -5.98 -28.46 -17.25
C ILE A 225 -6.41 -29.92 -17.31
N LEU A 226 -6.69 -30.54 -16.16
CA LEU A 226 -7.21 -31.90 -16.10
C LEU A 226 -8.54 -32.00 -16.88
N ILE A 227 -9.41 -31.00 -16.77
CA ILE A 227 -10.75 -31.02 -17.37
C ILE A 227 -10.71 -31.14 -18.91
N PRO A 228 -9.99 -30.30 -19.68
CA PRO A 228 -9.91 -30.46 -21.13
C PRO A 228 -9.26 -31.78 -21.57
N ILE A 229 -8.34 -32.34 -20.79
CA ILE A 229 -7.72 -33.64 -21.08
C ILE A 229 -8.74 -34.77 -20.88
N LEU A 230 -9.47 -34.78 -19.76
CA LEU A 230 -10.52 -35.76 -19.51
C LEU A 230 -11.65 -35.64 -20.53
N LEU A 231 -12.06 -34.41 -20.89
CA LEU A 231 -13.07 -34.17 -21.91
C LEU A 231 -12.62 -34.71 -23.27
N PHE A 232 -11.35 -34.51 -23.67
CA PHE A 232 -10.83 -35.06 -24.90
C PHE A 232 -10.95 -36.60 -24.94
N PHE A 233 -10.61 -37.30 -23.86
CA PHE A 233 -10.78 -38.76 -23.77
C PHE A 233 -12.26 -39.17 -23.76
N ALA A 234 -13.12 -38.45 -23.04
CA ALA A 234 -14.54 -38.72 -22.97
C ALA A 234 -15.24 -38.55 -24.34
N LEU A 235 -14.87 -37.53 -25.12
CA LEU A 235 -15.39 -37.32 -26.48
C LEU A 235 -15.02 -38.46 -27.43
N ASP A 236 -13.87 -39.10 -27.22
CA ASP A 236 -13.46 -40.31 -27.94
C ASP A 236 -13.95 -41.60 -27.24
N LYS A 237 -14.80 -41.51 -26.22
CA LYS A 237 -15.35 -42.62 -25.42
C LYS A 237 -14.30 -43.49 -24.71
N ARG A 238 -13.15 -42.91 -24.38
CA ARG A 238 -12.00 -43.59 -23.74
C ARG A 238 -12.07 -43.51 -22.20
N TRP A 239 -13.08 -44.14 -21.62
CA TRP A 239 -13.36 -44.05 -20.16
C TRP A 239 -12.23 -44.59 -19.27
N LYS A 240 -11.49 -45.63 -19.72
CA LYS A 240 -10.31 -46.13 -18.99
C LYS A 240 -9.21 -45.07 -18.92
N ALA A 241 -8.97 -44.33 -20.00
CA ALA A 241 -8.00 -43.24 -20.02
C ALA A 241 -8.43 -42.09 -19.10
N VAL A 242 -9.74 -41.79 -19.03
CA VAL A 242 -10.30 -40.83 -18.05
C VAL A 242 -9.97 -41.27 -16.62
N GLY A 243 -10.31 -42.51 -16.25
CA GLY A 243 -10.05 -43.06 -14.92
C GLY A 243 -8.57 -43.08 -14.55
N PHE A 244 -7.71 -43.60 -15.43
CA PHE A 244 -6.26 -43.68 -15.18
C PHE A 244 -5.61 -42.29 -15.06
N THR A 245 -6.00 -41.33 -15.90
CA THR A 245 -5.47 -39.95 -15.82
C THR A 245 -5.92 -39.26 -14.54
N PHE A 246 -7.18 -39.42 -14.15
CA PHE A 246 -7.71 -38.88 -12.89
C PHE A 246 -6.97 -39.46 -11.69
N VAL A 247 -6.87 -40.79 -11.59
CA VAL A 247 -6.18 -41.47 -10.48
C VAL A 247 -4.70 -41.08 -10.42
N ALA A 248 -3.98 -41.05 -11.55
CA ALA A 248 -2.58 -40.64 -11.58
C ALA A 248 -2.40 -39.20 -11.09
N THR A 249 -3.25 -38.27 -11.56
CA THR A 249 -3.20 -36.86 -11.14
C THR A 249 -3.54 -36.71 -9.65
N ALA A 250 -4.57 -37.42 -9.17
CA ALA A 250 -4.97 -37.41 -7.77
C ALA A 250 -3.86 -37.95 -6.86
N ALA A 251 -3.18 -39.02 -7.27
CA ALA A 251 -2.06 -39.61 -6.52
C ALA A 251 -0.94 -38.58 -6.28
N PHE A 252 -0.53 -37.82 -7.30
CA PHE A 252 0.48 -36.77 -7.14
C PHE A 252 0.01 -35.60 -6.26
N ASN A 253 -1.25 -35.18 -6.40
CA ASN A 253 -1.80 -34.11 -5.54
C ASN A 253 -1.89 -34.54 -4.08
N ILE A 254 -2.34 -35.76 -3.80
CA ILE A 254 -2.41 -36.33 -2.45
C ILE A 254 -0.99 -36.44 -1.86
N PHE A 255 -0.05 -37.00 -2.62
CA PHE A 255 1.34 -37.13 -2.20
C PHE A 255 1.96 -35.78 -1.87
N TYR A 256 1.72 -34.77 -2.70
CA TYR A 256 2.17 -33.41 -2.48
C TYR A 256 1.56 -32.78 -1.22
N GLU A 257 0.26 -32.92 -0.98
CA GLU A 257 -0.38 -32.41 0.24
C GLU A 257 0.12 -33.13 1.50
N ILE A 258 0.44 -34.43 1.42
CA ILE A 258 1.07 -35.18 2.51
C ILE A 258 2.47 -34.61 2.80
N ILE A 259 3.33 -34.49 1.78
CA ILE A 259 4.67 -33.90 1.95
C ILE A 259 4.57 -32.49 2.54
N LYS A 260 3.66 -31.68 2.01
CA LYS A 260 3.47 -30.30 2.45
C LYS A 260 3.10 -30.22 3.94
N ARG A 261 2.21 -31.10 4.39
CA ARG A 261 1.79 -31.18 5.79
C ARG A 261 2.90 -31.68 6.70
N ILE A 262 3.66 -32.69 6.28
CA ILE A 262 4.77 -33.26 7.05
C ILE A 262 5.90 -32.23 7.22
N LEU A 263 6.31 -31.58 6.13
CA LEU A 263 7.49 -30.70 6.15
C LEU A 263 7.21 -29.29 6.71
N TRP A 264 6.00 -28.74 6.51
CA TRP A 264 5.71 -27.35 6.86
C TRP A 264 4.54 -27.15 7.84
N SER A 265 3.91 -28.23 8.34
CA SER A 265 2.72 -28.15 9.22
C SER A 265 1.60 -27.25 8.67
N HIS A 266 1.60 -26.98 7.36
CA HIS A 266 0.73 -26.00 6.75
C HIS A 266 -0.63 -26.64 6.44
N LYS A 267 -1.61 -26.38 7.31
CA LYS A 267 -2.92 -27.06 7.28
C LYS A 267 -3.84 -26.60 6.15
N SER A 268 -3.67 -25.38 5.62
CA SER A 268 -4.50 -24.85 4.53
C SER A 268 -4.09 -25.39 3.17
N SER A 269 -5.04 -25.99 2.45
CA SER A 269 -4.87 -26.28 1.03
C SER A 269 -4.83 -24.97 0.22
N ALA A 270 -4.06 -24.94 -0.86
CA ALA A 270 -3.98 -23.75 -1.72
C ALA A 270 -5.38 -23.34 -2.24
N LEU A 271 -6.24 -24.33 -2.50
CA LEU A 271 -7.62 -24.16 -2.94
C LEU A 271 -8.51 -23.48 -1.89
N GLN A 272 -8.38 -23.81 -0.60
CA GLN A 272 -9.19 -23.18 0.47
C GLN A 272 -8.78 -21.74 0.77
N SER A 273 -7.48 -21.43 0.69
CA SER A 273 -6.97 -20.09 1.01
C SER A 273 -7.28 -19.02 -0.05
N GLN A 274 -7.53 -19.43 -1.31
CA GLN A 274 -7.69 -18.51 -2.45
C GLN A 274 -8.96 -18.75 -3.26
N GLY A 275 -9.43 -20.00 -3.33
CA GLY A 275 -10.62 -20.35 -4.08
C GLY A 275 -11.86 -19.66 -3.53
N SER A 276 -12.02 -19.60 -2.20
CA SER A 276 -13.12 -18.90 -1.52
C SER A 276 -13.25 -17.43 -1.96
N GLY A 277 -12.12 -16.75 -2.13
CA GLY A 277 -12.06 -15.37 -2.61
C GLY A 277 -12.59 -15.16 -4.03
N LEU A 278 -12.40 -16.15 -4.91
CA LEU A 278 -12.89 -16.09 -6.30
C LEU A 278 -14.42 -16.20 -6.37
N PHE A 279 -15.05 -16.78 -5.35
CA PHE A 279 -16.50 -16.86 -5.23
C PHE A 279 -17.13 -15.60 -4.62
N TYR A 280 -16.36 -14.60 -4.18
CA TYR A 280 -16.94 -13.34 -3.70
C TYR A 280 -17.38 -12.44 -4.85
N LYS A 281 -18.40 -11.60 -4.59
CA LYS A 281 -18.78 -10.49 -5.47
C LYS A 281 -17.65 -9.47 -5.63
N ASP A 282 -16.90 -9.27 -4.55
CA ASP A 282 -15.73 -8.39 -4.53
C ASP A 282 -14.62 -9.04 -3.71
N TYR A 283 -13.50 -9.32 -4.37
CA TYR A 283 -12.37 -9.99 -3.74
C TYR A 283 -11.78 -9.21 -2.56
N TYR A 284 -11.81 -7.88 -2.62
CA TYR A 284 -11.24 -7.02 -1.58
C TYR A 284 -12.29 -6.57 -0.56
N ASN A 285 -13.56 -6.92 -0.77
CA ASN A 285 -14.63 -6.66 0.18
C ASN A 285 -15.54 -7.90 0.38
N PRO A 286 -15.12 -8.86 1.22
CA PRO A 286 -15.91 -10.05 1.54
C PRO A 286 -17.30 -9.75 2.13
N SER A 287 -17.53 -8.56 2.66
CA SER A 287 -18.83 -8.17 3.22
C SER A 287 -19.93 -8.03 2.15
N LYS A 288 -19.57 -7.95 0.87
CA LYS A 288 -20.54 -7.98 -0.25
C LYS A 288 -21.09 -9.37 -0.53
N GLY A 289 -20.60 -10.39 0.17
CA GLY A 289 -21.09 -11.77 0.07
C GLY A 289 -20.56 -12.53 -1.14
N TYR A 290 -21.11 -13.73 -1.34
CA TYR A 290 -20.78 -14.60 -2.46
C TYR A 290 -21.50 -14.18 -3.73
N GLU A 291 -20.86 -14.46 -4.86
CA GLU A 291 -21.41 -14.29 -6.19
C GLU A 291 -22.54 -15.29 -6.42
N ASP A 292 -23.59 -14.84 -7.10
CA ASP A 292 -24.69 -15.70 -7.52
C ASP A 292 -24.44 -16.25 -8.95
N PHE A 293 -25.29 -17.18 -9.39
CA PHE A 293 -25.13 -17.80 -10.71
C PHE A 293 -25.12 -16.76 -11.84
N TRP A 294 -25.99 -15.75 -11.77
CA TRP A 294 -26.08 -14.71 -12.78
C TRP A 294 -24.86 -13.79 -12.75
N GLY A 295 -24.32 -13.47 -11.58
CA GLY A 295 -23.07 -12.74 -11.43
C GLY A 295 -21.88 -13.45 -12.08
N PHE A 296 -21.82 -14.79 -12.05
CA PHE A 296 -20.80 -15.53 -12.82
C PHE A 296 -21.00 -15.43 -14.34
N ILE A 297 -22.25 -15.41 -14.81
CA ILE A 297 -22.56 -15.18 -16.23
C ILE A 297 -22.17 -13.76 -16.65
N GLU A 298 -22.51 -12.76 -15.86
CA GLU A 298 -22.11 -11.36 -16.09
C GLU A 298 -20.58 -11.24 -16.12
N ARG A 299 -19.89 -11.85 -15.16
CA ARG A 299 -18.42 -11.89 -15.10
C ARG A 299 -17.82 -12.55 -16.34
N PHE A 300 -18.42 -13.65 -16.82
CA PHE A 300 -18.00 -14.29 -18.07
C PHE A 300 -18.17 -13.36 -19.27
N ILE A 301 -19.30 -12.66 -19.41
CA ILE A 301 -19.57 -11.71 -20.50
C ILE A 301 -18.61 -10.51 -20.43
N ASP A 302 -18.45 -9.93 -19.25
CA ASP A 302 -17.58 -8.79 -19.01
C ASP A 302 -16.12 -9.11 -19.31
N ASN A 303 -15.63 -10.24 -18.81
CA ASN A 303 -14.27 -10.70 -19.10
C ASN A 303 -14.12 -11.09 -20.57
N SER A 304 -15.14 -11.69 -21.19
CA SER A 304 -15.11 -11.95 -22.64
C SER A 304 -14.93 -10.65 -23.41
N ASN A 305 -15.69 -9.61 -23.07
CA ASN A 305 -15.54 -8.30 -23.67
C ASN A 305 -14.14 -7.71 -23.43
N LEU A 306 -13.65 -7.79 -22.20
CA LEU A 306 -12.33 -7.27 -21.84
C LEU A 306 -11.19 -7.99 -22.58
N TYR A 307 -11.20 -9.32 -22.62
CA TYR A 307 -10.07 -10.07 -23.14
C TYR A 307 -10.15 -10.30 -24.65
N PHE A 308 -11.34 -10.55 -25.21
CA PHE A 308 -11.46 -10.78 -26.66
C PHE A 308 -11.53 -9.49 -27.47
N SER A 309 -12.12 -8.39 -26.99
CA SER A 309 -12.18 -7.16 -27.80
C SER A 309 -11.03 -6.18 -27.58
N LYS A 310 -10.34 -6.27 -26.44
CA LYS A 310 -9.19 -5.42 -26.09
C LYS A 310 -7.90 -6.23 -26.16
N HIS A 311 -7.64 -7.14 -25.22
CA HIS A 311 -6.32 -7.79 -25.11
C HIS A 311 -5.92 -8.58 -26.36
N LEU A 312 -6.81 -9.41 -26.90
CA LEU A 312 -6.49 -10.21 -28.09
C LEU A 312 -6.13 -9.35 -29.31
N PHE A 313 -6.86 -8.25 -29.54
CA PHE A 313 -6.58 -7.32 -30.65
C PHE A 313 -5.32 -6.49 -30.42
N VAL A 314 -5.00 -6.18 -29.16
CA VAL A 314 -3.70 -5.60 -28.78
C VAL A 314 -2.57 -6.59 -29.11
N PHE A 315 -2.74 -7.88 -28.78
CA PHE A 315 -1.73 -8.90 -29.11
C PHE A 315 -1.53 -9.07 -30.62
N LEU A 316 -2.56 -8.86 -31.43
CA LEU A 316 -2.48 -8.87 -32.90
C LEU A 316 -1.91 -7.57 -33.50
N GLY A 317 -1.69 -6.53 -32.68
CA GLY A 317 -1.22 -5.22 -33.13
C GLY A 317 -2.29 -4.37 -33.84
N PHE A 318 -3.58 -4.72 -33.72
CA PHE A 318 -4.67 -4.01 -34.37
C PHE A 318 -5.25 -2.85 -33.53
N LYS A 319 -4.87 -2.75 -32.24
CA LYS A 319 -5.47 -1.81 -31.31
C LYS A 319 -4.50 -1.35 -30.22
N SER A 320 -4.73 -0.16 -29.67
CA SER A 320 -4.10 0.32 -28.44
C SER A 320 -4.88 -0.13 -27.18
N MET A 321 -4.25 -0.06 -26.00
CA MET A 321 -4.73 -0.68 -24.75
C MET A 321 -6.04 -0.10 -24.13
N ASN A 322 -6.76 0.81 -24.77
CA ASN A 322 -7.71 1.68 -24.03
C ASN A 322 -9.19 1.52 -24.37
N VAL A 323 -9.58 0.70 -25.34
CA VAL A 323 -10.99 0.64 -25.78
C VAL A 323 -11.53 -0.79 -25.72
N ILE A 324 -12.72 -0.98 -25.15
CA ILE A 324 -13.49 -2.24 -25.22
C ILE A 324 -14.52 -2.09 -26.34
N THR A 325 -14.67 -3.11 -27.19
CA THR A 325 -15.56 -3.06 -28.36
C THR A 325 -16.35 -4.36 -28.46
N PRO A 326 -17.54 -4.46 -27.84
CA PRO A 326 -18.30 -5.72 -27.74
C PRO A 326 -18.57 -6.44 -29.08
N VAL A 327 -18.74 -5.70 -30.17
CA VAL A 327 -18.89 -6.27 -31.52
C VAL A 327 -17.71 -7.17 -31.90
N LEU A 328 -16.47 -6.79 -31.53
CA LEU A 328 -15.28 -7.60 -31.79
C LEU A 328 -15.28 -8.89 -30.96
N THR A 329 -15.86 -8.88 -29.76
CA THR A 329 -16.06 -10.08 -28.93
C THR A 329 -16.92 -11.10 -29.67
N ILE A 330 -18.06 -10.63 -30.22
CA ILE A 330 -19.00 -11.49 -30.97
C ILE A 330 -18.31 -12.07 -32.21
N ILE A 331 -17.60 -11.24 -32.98
CA ILE A 331 -16.84 -11.69 -34.16
C ILE A 331 -15.79 -12.73 -33.74
N THR A 332 -15.08 -12.50 -32.64
CA THR A 332 -14.07 -13.43 -32.12
C THR A 332 -14.70 -14.77 -31.75
N TYR A 333 -15.85 -14.76 -31.06
CA TYR A 333 -16.59 -16.00 -30.76
C TYR A 333 -17.02 -16.73 -32.03
N ILE A 334 -17.58 -16.03 -33.02
CA ILE A 334 -17.98 -16.64 -34.29
C ILE A 334 -16.78 -17.31 -34.95
N VAL A 335 -15.64 -16.62 -35.03
CA VAL A 335 -14.41 -17.17 -35.62
C VAL A 335 -13.91 -18.38 -34.82
N LEU A 336 -13.83 -18.31 -33.50
CA LEU A 336 -13.31 -19.40 -32.65
C LEU A 336 -14.26 -20.62 -32.59
N ILE A 337 -15.58 -20.41 -32.61
CA ILE A 337 -16.57 -21.49 -32.63
C ILE A 337 -16.60 -22.14 -34.01
N ALA A 338 -16.66 -21.34 -35.09
CA ALA A 338 -16.56 -21.86 -36.45
C ALA A 338 -15.24 -22.62 -36.65
N ALA A 339 -14.15 -22.08 -36.10
CA ALA A 339 -12.85 -22.72 -36.05
C ALA A 339 -12.93 -24.10 -35.41
N PHE A 340 -13.47 -24.15 -34.20
CA PHE A 340 -13.59 -25.38 -33.43
C PHE A 340 -14.43 -26.42 -34.15
N ILE A 341 -15.65 -26.08 -34.58
CA ILE A 341 -16.58 -26.99 -35.26
C ILE A 341 -15.94 -27.58 -36.52
N TYR A 342 -15.30 -26.73 -37.32
CA TYR A 342 -14.75 -27.13 -38.60
C TYR A 342 -13.49 -27.99 -38.47
N ILE A 343 -12.64 -27.68 -37.47
CA ILE A 343 -11.41 -28.44 -37.19
C ILE A 343 -11.70 -29.75 -36.46
N PHE A 344 -12.80 -29.83 -35.70
CA PHE A 344 -13.15 -30.96 -34.82
C PHE A 344 -13.05 -32.32 -35.51
N ARG A 345 -13.26 -32.40 -36.83
CA ARG A 345 -13.19 -33.66 -37.58
C ARG A 345 -11.97 -33.81 -38.49
N LYS A 346 -11.09 -32.81 -38.57
CA LYS A 346 -9.98 -32.77 -39.54
C LYS A 346 -8.62 -33.12 -38.95
N ASN A 347 -8.34 -32.70 -37.72
CA ASN A 347 -7.05 -32.95 -37.08
C ASN A 347 -7.23 -33.15 -35.57
N LYS A 348 -6.97 -34.38 -35.07
CA LYS A 348 -7.17 -34.73 -33.65
C LYS A 348 -6.29 -33.88 -32.72
N PHE A 349 -5.08 -33.51 -33.14
CA PHE A 349 -4.18 -32.68 -32.34
C PHE A 349 -4.69 -31.25 -32.22
N ILE A 350 -5.10 -30.63 -33.34
CA ILE A 350 -5.65 -29.27 -33.32
C ILE A 350 -7.02 -29.26 -32.60
N ARG A 351 -7.81 -30.33 -32.70
CA ARG A 351 -9.03 -30.52 -31.88
C ARG A 351 -8.73 -30.48 -30.39
N PHE A 352 -7.71 -31.20 -29.93
CA PHE A 352 -7.30 -31.15 -28.52
C PHE A 352 -6.87 -29.74 -28.10
N ILE A 353 -6.05 -29.06 -28.91
CA ILE A 353 -5.66 -27.65 -28.67
C ILE A 353 -6.90 -26.74 -28.58
N GLY A 354 -7.90 -26.97 -29.43
CA GLY A 354 -9.18 -26.26 -29.41
C GLY A 354 -9.97 -26.45 -28.12
N ILE A 355 -10.12 -27.70 -27.68
CA ILE A 355 -10.80 -28.04 -26.42
C ILE A 355 -10.08 -27.38 -25.24
N TYR A 356 -8.76 -27.53 -25.18
CA TYR A 356 -7.93 -26.91 -24.17
C TYR A 356 -8.12 -25.39 -24.16
N THR A 357 -7.91 -24.74 -25.31
CA THR A 357 -7.89 -23.27 -25.38
C THR A 357 -9.26 -22.69 -25.02
N GLY A 358 -10.34 -23.26 -25.57
CA GLY A 358 -11.70 -22.82 -25.28
C GLY A 358 -12.08 -22.95 -23.81
N LEU A 359 -11.82 -24.11 -23.19
CA LEU A 359 -12.14 -24.32 -21.77
C LEU A 359 -11.26 -23.47 -20.86
N MET A 360 -9.98 -23.31 -21.16
CA MET A 360 -9.09 -22.49 -20.33
C MET A 360 -9.47 -21.00 -20.39
N PHE A 361 -9.93 -20.49 -21.55
CA PHE A 361 -10.55 -19.16 -21.61
C PHE A 361 -11.82 -19.09 -20.76
N ALA A 362 -12.72 -20.07 -20.88
CA ALA A 362 -13.96 -20.07 -20.11
C ALA A 362 -13.70 -20.05 -18.60
N PHE A 363 -12.80 -20.89 -18.11
CA PHE A 363 -12.41 -20.90 -16.71
C PHE A 363 -11.76 -19.58 -16.26
N THR A 364 -10.92 -19.00 -17.11
CA THR A 364 -10.28 -17.70 -16.85
C THR A 364 -11.36 -16.62 -16.71
N PHE A 365 -12.35 -16.58 -17.61
CA PHE A 365 -13.42 -15.58 -17.61
C PHE A 365 -14.43 -15.73 -16.46
N ILE A 366 -14.66 -16.95 -15.98
CA ILE A 366 -15.52 -17.19 -14.80
C ILE A 366 -14.76 -16.84 -13.51
N SER A 367 -13.46 -17.12 -13.44
CA SER A 367 -12.70 -17.00 -12.19
C SER A 367 -12.25 -15.56 -11.88
N ILE A 368 -11.95 -14.76 -12.91
CA ILE A 368 -11.28 -13.46 -12.72
C ILE A 368 -12.26 -12.34 -12.40
N GLN A 369 -11.91 -11.54 -11.42
CA GLN A 369 -12.61 -10.28 -11.14
C GLN A 369 -12.29 -9.27 -12.25
N LYS A 370 -13.32 -8.58 -12.79
CA LYS A 370 -13.18 -7.62 -13.90
C LYS A 370 -12.12 -6.53 -13.63
N GLN A 371 -11.96 -6.12 -12.38
CA GLN A 371 -10.95 -5.13 -11.95
C GLN A 371 -9.49 -5.59 -12.16
N TRP A 372 -9.24 -6.89 -12.35
CA TRP A 372 -7.91 -7.44 -12.63
C TRP A 372 -7.63 -7.48 -14.12
N ASP A 373 -7.74 -6.33 -14.78
CA ASP A 373 -7.48 -6.12 -16.21
C ASP A 373 -5.99 -6.30 -16.55
N GLN A 374 -5.55 -7.55 -16.66
CA GLN A 374 -4.14 -7.91 -16.88
C GLN A 374 -3.96 -8.85 -18.08
N ALA A 375 -3.17 -8.41 -19.06
CA ALA A 375 -2.86 -9.20 -20.27
C ALA A 375 -2.29 -10.60 -19.96
N ARG A 376 -1.53 -10.74 -18.86
CA ARG A 376 -0.84 -11.97 -18.46
C ARG A 376 -1.75 -13.18 -18.25
N LEU A 377 -3.04 -12.95 -17.98
CA LEU A 377 -4.02 -13.99 -17.68
C LEU A 377 -4.40 -14.80 -18.91
N VAL A 378 -4.34 -14.19 -20.11
CA VAL A 378 -4.76 -14.80 -21.37
C VAL A 378 -3.65 -14.91 -22.41
N ILE A 379 -2.56 -14.17 -22.28
CA ILE A 379 -1.44 -14.19 -23.23
C ILE A 379 -0.82 -15.59 -23.39
N VAL A 380 -0.86 -16.41 -22.35
CA VAL A 380 -0.38 -17.81 -22.38
C VAL A 380 -1.14 -18.69 -23.38
N TYR A 381 -2.35 -18.27 -23.80
CA TYR A 381 -3.16 -18.97 -24.78
C TYR A 381 -2.95 -18.43 -26.21
N TYR A 382 -2.28 -17.29 -26.38
CA TYR A 382 -2.13 -16.60 -27.67
C TYR A 382 -1.53 -17.46 -28.79
N PRO A 383 -0.43 -18.23 -28.58
CA PRO A 383 0.12 -19.11 -29.63
C PRO A 383 -0.91 -20.09 -30.19
N TYR A 384 -1.80 -20.58 -29.34
CA TYR A 384 -2.82 -21.56 -29.68
C TYR A 384 -4.04 -20.92 -30.32
N VAL A 385 -4.39 -19.69 -29.93
CA VAL A 385 -5.43 -18.90 -30.63
C VAL A 385 -5.02 -18.64 -32.08
N LEU A 386 -3.79 -18.19 -32.33
CA LEU A 386 -3.28 -18.00 -33.69
C LEU A 386 -3.36 -19.29 -34.49
N LEU A 387 -2.91 -20.39 -33.90
CA LEU A 387 -2.97 -21.69 -34.56
C LEU A 387 -4.40 -22.11 -34.91
N LEU A 388 -5.36 -21.93 -34.00
CA LEU A 388 -6.76 -22.26 -34.23
C LEU A 388 -7.33 -21.43 -35.37
N VAL A 389 -7.21 -20.09 -35.31
CA VAL A 389 -7.73 -19.17 -36.34
C VAL A 389 -7.15 -19.49 -37.71
N PHE A 390 -5.83 -19.64 -37.83
CA PHE A 390 -5.21 -19.94 -39.11
C PHE A 390 -5.58 -21.33 -39.63
N SER A 391 -5.66 -22.33 -38.74
CA SER A 391 -6.10 -23.68 -39.13
C SER A 391 -7.50 -23.67 -39.72
N SER A 392 -8.42 -22.86 -39.18
CA SER A 392 -9.78 -22.77 -39.67
C SER A 392 -9.84 -22.22 -41.08
N ILE A 393 -9.16 -21.11 -41.32
CA ILE A 393 -9.08 -20.48 -42.64
C ILE A 393 -8.40 -21.44 -43.62
N TYR A 394 -7.29 -22.07 -43.23
CA TYR A 394 -6.57 -23.04 -44.05
C TYR A 394 -7.45 -24.20 -44.51
N TYR A 395 -8.09 -24.90 -43.57
CA TYR A 395 -8.92 -26.04 -43.96
C TYR A 395 -10.18 -25.57 -44.71
N PHE A 396 -10.69 -24.35 -44.46
CA PHE A 396 -11.87 -23.82 -45.14
C PHE A 396 -11.57 -23.52 -46.60
N LEU A 397 -10.42 -22.90 -46.87
CA LEU A 397 -9.92 -22.59 -48.22
C LEU A 397 -9.42 -23.82 -48.99
N LYS A 398 -9.28 -24.99 -48.34
CA LYS A 398 -9.03 -26.27 -49.04
C LYS A 398 -10.24 -26.83 -49.80
N LYS A 399 -11.45 -26.33 -49.53
CA LYS A 399 -12.64 -26.71 -50.30
C LYS A 399 -12.44 -26.34 -51.78
N GLU A 400 -12.84 -27.22 -52.69
CA GLU A 400 -12.59 -27.10 -54.13
C GLU A 400 -13.00 -25.72 -54.70
N LYS A 401 -14.20 -25.25 -54.35
CA LYS A 401 -14.73 -23.94 -54.78
C LYS A 401 -13.92 -22.72 -54.28
N LEU A 402 -13.13 -22.88 -53.22
CA LEU A 402 -12.42 -21.80 -52.53
C LEU A 402 -10.90 -21.84 -52.73
N ARG A 403 -10.37 -22.84 -53.46
CA ARG A 403 -8.93 -23.02 -53.65
C ARG A 403 -8.20 -21.79 -54.22
N LYS A 404 -8.86 -21.03 -55.10
CA LYS A 404 -8.30 -19.79 -55.67
C LYS A 404 -7.98 -18.71 -54.64
N PHE A 405 -8.60 -18.78 -53.46
CA PHE A 405 -8.42 -17.82 -52.37
C PHE A 405 -7.39 -18.24 -51.32
N GLN A 406 -6.74 -19.41 -51.47
CA GLN A 406 -5.71 -19.89 -50.56
C GLN A 406 -4.58 -18.86 -50.26
N PRO A 407 -4.09 -18.06 -51.23
CA PRO A 407 -3.09 -17.02 -50.98
C PRO A 407 -3.53 -15.93 -49.98
N LEU A 408 -4.84 -15.71 -49.79
CA LEU A 408 -5.35 -14.72 -48.83
C LEU A 408 -4.98 -15.06 -47.39
N LEU A 409 -4.82 -16.34 -47.05
CA LEU A 409 -4.33 -16.72 -45.71
C LEU A 409 -2.90 -16.23 -45.46
N LEU A 410 -2.02 -16.38 -46.46
CA LEU A 410 -0.65 -15.91 -46.36
C LEU A 410 -0.61 -14.38 -46.26
N LEU A 411 -1.43 -13.68 -47.05
CA LEU A 411 -1.57 -12.23 -46.95
C LEU A 411 -2.03 -11.80 -45.55
N PHE A 412 -3.04 -12.49 -44.99
CA PHE A 412 -3.54 -12.22 -43.65
C PHE A 412 -2.46 -12.43 -42.57
N MET A 413 -1.66 -13.50 -42.67
CA MET A 413 -0.53 -13.72 -41.76
C MET A 413 0.55 -12.64 -41.89
N ILE A 414 0.84 -12.18 -43.11
CA ILE A 414 1.78 -11.08 -43.35
C ILE A 414 1.27 -9.77 -42.73
N ILE A 415 -0.02 -9.47 -42.85
CA ILE A 415 -0.63 -8.29 -42.21
C ILE A 415 -0.41 -8.33 -40.70
N ILE A 416 -0.71 -9.46 -40.04
CA ILE A 416 -0.50 -9.62 -38.60
C ILE A 416 0.99 -9.49 -38.24
N LEU A 417 1.89 -10.00 -39.08
CA LEU A 417 3.33 -9.87 -38.86
C LEU A 417 3.75 -8.39 -38.93
N VAL A 418 3.30 -7.65 -39.93
CA VAL A 418 3.60 -6.22 -40.10
C VAL A 418 3.06 -5.42 -38.91
N THR A 419 1.82 -5.64 -38.47
CA THR A 419 1.25 -4.93 -37.31
C THR A 419 1.96 -5.29 -36.01
N THR A 420 2.38 -6.55 -35.84
CA THR A 420 3.16 -6.97 -34.67
C THR A 420 4.56 -6.36 -34.67
N LEU A 421 5.21 -6.25 -35.84
CA LEU A 421 6.51 -5.58 -35.95
C LEU A 421 6.38 -4.06 -35.75
N ALA A 422 5.28 -3.45 -36.18
CA ALA A 422 5.00 -2.03 -36.00
C ALA A 422 4.91 -1.63 -34.52
N THR A 423 4.52 -2.55 -33.62
CA THR A 423 4.56 -2.32 -32.16
C THR A 423 5.89 -2.72 -31.54
N THR A 424 6.51 -3.79 -32.03
CA THR A 424 7.73 -4.37 -31.44
C THR A 424 8.99 -3.54 -31.72
N ILE A 425 9.15 -3.02 -32.94
CA ILE A 425 10.34 -2.25 -33.33
C ILE A 425 10.46 -0.95 -32.50
N PRO A 426 9.42 -0.10 -32.38
CA PRO A 426 9.52 1.11 -31.56
C PRO A 426 9.77 0.82 -30.09
N PHE A 427 9.12 -0.20 -29.53
CA PHE A 427 9.31 -0.59 -28.13
C PHE A 427 10.75 -1.05 -27.85
N SER A 428 11.31 -1.89 -28.74
CA SER A 428 12.70 -2.35 -28.63
C SER A 428 13.69 -1.19 -28.72
N LYS A 429 13.46 -0.23 -29.63
CA LYS A 429 14.28 0.99 -29.73
C LYS A 429 14.25 1.80 -28.44
N ALA A 430 13.09 1.97 -27.82
CA ALA A 430 12.94 2.70 -26.56
C ALA A 430 13.66 2.03 -25.37
N LYS A 431 13.85 0.70 -25.41
CA LYS A 431 14.55 -0.06 -24.35
C LYS A 431 16.07 -0.17 -24.56
N LYS A 432 16.58 0.04 -25.78
CA LYS A 432 18.01 -0.13 -26.11
C LYS A 432 18.95 0.63 -25.17
N ASP A 433 18.72 1.93 -24.99
CA ASP A 433 19.59 2.76 -24.14
C ASP A 433 19.47 2.41 -22.67
N ILE A 434 18.28 1.97 -22.25
CA ILE A 434 18.01 1.52 -20.90
C ILE A 434 18.82 0.25 -20.60
N LEU A 435 18.74 -0.75 -21.48
CA LEU A 435 19.47 -1.99 -21.32
C LEU A 435 20.98 -1.76 -21.30
N ARG A 436 21.50 -0.93 -22.21
CA ARG A 436 22.93 -0.60 -22.27
C ARG A 436 23.44 -0.03 -20.93
N LYS A 437 22.70 0.93 -20.35
CA LYS A 437 23.07 1.55 -19.07
C LYS A 437 22.89 0.62 -17.88
N ASN A 438 21.88 -0.25 -17.91
CA ASN A 438 21.67 -1.25 -16.86
C ASN A 438 22.81 -2.28 -16.84
N LEU A 439 23.22 -2.78 -18.01
CA LEU A 439 24.34 -3.73 -18.14
C LEU A 439 25.70 -3.10 -17.81
N SER A 440 25.85 -1.78 -17.97
CA SER A 440 27.05 -1.05 -17.51
C SER A 440 27.04 -0.74 -16.01
N GLY A 441 26.10 -1.30 -15.24
CA GLY A 441 26.04 -1.20 -13.78
C GLY A 441 25.01 -0.20 -13.22
N ASN A 442 24.38 0.65 -14.04
CA ASN A 442 23.34 1.57 -13.56
C ASN A 442 21.97 0.91 -13.58
N ILE A 443 21.74 -0.01 -12.65
CA ILE A 443 20.53 -0.87 -12.60
C ILE A 443 19.22 -0.06 -12.48
N LEU A 444 19.27 1.14 -11.89
CA LEU A 444 18.08 1.99 -11.69
C LEU A 444 17.72 2.83 -12.92
N PHE A 445 18.53 2.79 -13.99
CA PHE A 445 18.27 3.62 -15.16
C PHE A 445 16.97 3.21 -15.87
N GLY A 446 16.18 4.22 -16.23
CA GLY A 446 14.86 4.06 -16.82
C GLY A 446 13.72 3.83 -15.81
N LEU A 447 13.98 3.90 -14.51
CA LEU A 447 12.93 4.12 -13.50
C LEU A 447 12.54 5.59 -13.45
N THR A 448 11.29 5.85 -13.06
CA THR A 448 10.83 7.19 -12.73
C THR A 448 11.46 7.67 -11.41
N PRO A 449 11.56 9.00 -11.18
CA PRO A 449 12.23 9.56 -10.01
C PRO A 449 11.70 9.04 -8.67
N ASP A 450 10.39 8.84 -8.53
CA ASP A 450 9.76 8.26 -7.33
C ASP A 450 10.32 6.87 -6.99
N TRP A 451 10.45 5.98 -7.98
CA TRP A 451 11.04 4.65 -7.78
C TRP A 451 12.53 4.71 -7.51
N VAL A 452 13.28 5.59 -8.18
CA VAL A 452 14.71 5.80 -7.92
C VAL A 452 14.95 6.28 -6.49
N ASN A 453 14.19 7.27 -6.04
CA ASN A 453 14.29 7.83 -4.68
C ASN A 453 13.91 6.79 -3.63
N PHE A 454 12.85 6.01 -3.87
CA PHE A 454 12.44 4.92 -2.99
C PHE A 454 13.53 3.85 -2.84
N ILE A 455 14.08 3.33 -3.94
CA ILE A 455 15.11 2.27 -3.87
C ILE A 455 16.40 2.80 -3.23
N LYS A 456 16.81 4.02 -3.56
CA LYS A 456 17.95 4.67 -2.89
C LYS A 456 17.72 4.84 -1.39
N MET A 457 16.50 5.18 -0.97
CA MET A 457 16.15 5.23 0.45
C MET A 457 16.22 3.86 1.11
N SER A 458 15.71 2.81 0.46
CA SER A 458 15.84 1.44 0.97
C SER A 458 17.30 1.02 1.10
N GLN A 459 18.14 1.31 0.12
CA GLN A 459 19.59 1.04 0.16
C GLN A 459 20.28 1.81 1.29
N TRP A 460 19.99 3.11 1.42
CA TRP A 460 20.54 3.93 2.49
C TRP A 460 20.11 3.40 3.87
N ALA A 461 18.82 3.13 4.05
CA ALA A 461 18.29 2.64 5.31
C ALA A 461 18.84 1.25 5.67
N ALA A 462 19.03 0.37 4.67
CA ALA A 462 19.60 -0.95 4.90
C ALA A 462 21.02 -0.91 5.48
N VAL A 463 21.84 0.07 5.07
CA VAL A 463 23.22 0.24 5.51
C VAL A 463 23.32 1.05 6.82
N ASN A 464 22.48 2.07 7.01
CA ASN A 464 22.65 3.05 8.09
C ASN A 464 21.81 2.76 9.34
N ILE A 465 20.80 1.91 9.25
CA ILE A 465 19.94 1.56 10.39
C ILE A 465 20.42 0.26 11.02
N ASP A 466 20.49 0.19 12.35
CA ASP A 466 20.84 -1.02 13.11
C ASP A 466 19.93 -2.20 12.70
N GLN A 467 20.51 -3.39 12.50
CA GLN A 467 19.80 -4.59 12.07
C GLN A 467 18.75 -5.07 13.09
N LYS A 468 18.89 -4.71 14.37
CA LYS A 468 17.89 -5.07 15.40
C LYS A 468 16.54 -4.39 15.19
N TYR A 469 16.48 -3.31 14.42
CA TYR A 469 15.24 -2.60 14.11
C TYR A 469 14.70 -2.99 12.74
N LEU A 470 13.40 -3.20 12.67
CA LEU A 470 12.71 -3.36 11.39
C LEU A 470 12.35 -2.01 10.79
N ILE A 471 12.41 -1.96 9.45
CA ILE A 471 12.05 -0.82 8.64
C ILE A 471 10.76 -1.16 7.90
N ALA A 472 9.68 -0.42 8.20
CA ALA A 472 8.40 -0.56 7.53
C ALA A 472 8.44 0.02 6.11
N SER A 473 7.91 -0.75 5.16
CA SER A 473 7.85 -0.38 3.75
C SER A 473 6.58 -0.90 3.09
N ARG A 474 6.04 -0.10 2.15
CA ARG A 474 4.90 -0.50 1.31
C ARG A 474 5.28 -1.51 0.23
N LYS A 475 6.57 -1.57 -0.14
CA LYS A 475 7.13 -2.47 -1.16
C LYS A 475 8.35 -3.20 -0.56
N PRO A 476 8.12 -4.07 0.44
CA PRO A 476 9.18 -4.74 1.18
C PRO A 476 9.99 -5.68 0.28
N ASP A 477 9.34 -6.42 -0.61
CA ASP A 477 10.01 -7.37 -1.51
C ASP A 477 10.96 -6.68 -2.49
N ILE A 478 10.55 -5.53 -3.04
CA ILE A 478 11.43 -4.70 -3.89
C ILE A 478 12.62 -4.21 -3.07
N SER A 479 12.38 -3.74 -1.85
CA SER A 479 13.45 -3.27 -0.96
C SER A 479 14.44 -4.40 -0.64
N PHE A 480 13.94 -5.60 -0.34
CA PHE A 480 14.76 -6.78 -0.09
C PHE A 480 15.63 -7.14 -1.29
N VAL A 481 15.05 -7.21 -2.49
CA VAL A 481 15.78 -7.59 -3.70
C VAL A 481 16.96 -6.64 -4.00
N TYR A 482 16.83 -5.35 -3.69
CA TYR A 482 17.91 -4.37 -3.92
C TYR A 482 18.89 -4.21 -2.76
N THR A 483 18.65 -4.83 -1.60
CA THR A 483 19.45 -4.59 -0.38
C THR A 483 19.89 -5.83 0.37
N GLY A 484 19.25 -6.99 0.13
CA GLY A 484 19.42 -8.22 0.92
C GLY A 484 18.80 -8.15 2.33
N ARG A 485 18.27 -7.01 2.77
CA ARG A 485 17.71 -6.82 4.12
C ARG A 485 16.21 -7.03 4.12
N LYS A 486 15.68 -7.75 5.12
CA LYS A 486 14.23 -7.92 5.32
C LYS A 486 13.60 -6.59 5.80
N PHE A 487 12.48 -6.21 5.20
CA PHE A 487 11.68 -5.04 5.56
C PHE A 487 10.32 -5.48 6.12
N TYR A 488 9.77 -4.72 7.06
CA TYR A 488 8.45 -5.00 7.62
C TYR A 488 7.35 -4.65 6.61
N PRO A 489 6.48 -5.60 6.23
CA PRO A 489 5.48 -5.40 5.19
C PRO A 489 4.30 -4.57 5.68
N VAL A 490 3.99 -3.47 5.00
CA VAL A 490 2.76 -2.70 5.23
C VAL A 490 1.90 -2.71 3.96
N PHE A 491 1.07 -3.73 3.79
CA PHE A 491 0.18 -3.85 2.62
C PHE A 491 -1.18 -3.17 2.81
N LYS A 492 -1.66 -3.13 4.07
CA LYS A 492 -2.92 -2.52 4.50
C LYS A 492 -2.72 -1.90 5.89
N VAL A 493 -3.55 -0.90 6.22
CA VAL A 493 -3.60 -0.36 7.59
C VAL A 493 -4.34 -1.39 8.46
N PRO A 494 -3.79 -1.83 9.60
CA PRO A 494 -4.52 -2.70 10.53
C PRO A 494 -5.80 -2.01 11.01
N SER A 495 -6.90 -2.75 11.03
CA SER A 495 -8.22 -2.23 11.39
C SER A 495 -9.05 -3.28 12.10
N ILE A 496 -10.04 -2.82 12.88
CA ILE A 496 -11.05 -3.64 13.55
C ILE A 496 -12.44 -3.36 12.96
N SER A 497 -13.41 -4.23 13.27
CA SER A 497 -14.80 -4.02 12.86
C SER A 497 -15.47 -2.94 13.73
N ALA A 498 -16.51 -2.30 13.19
CA ALA A 498 -17.30 -1.34 13.96
C ALA A 498 -18.01 -1.99 15.17
N ASP A 499 -18.39 -3.26 15.06
CA ASP A 499 -19.00 -4.00 16.17
C ASP A 499 -17.99 -4.29 17.28
N GLN A 500 -16.74 -4.58 16.90
CA GLN A 500 -15.66 -4.74 17.86
C GLN A 500 -15.42 -3.44 18.63
N LEU A 501 -15.38 -2.28 17.94
CA LEU A 501 -15.29 -0.98 18.61
C LEU A 501 -16.40 -0.79 19.66
N VAL A 502 -17.67 -1.07 19.31
CA VAL A 502 -18.79 -0.96 20.27
C VAL A 502 -18.62 -1.92 21.45
N SER A 503 -18.14 -3.15 21.20
CA SER A 503 -17.85 -4.10 22.27
C SER A 503 -16.69 -3.66 23.17
N ASP A 504 -15.68 -2.98 22.62
CA ASP A 504 -14.50 -2.57 23.38
C ASP A 504 -14.84 -1.34 24.25
N LEU A 505 -15.59 -0.38 23.70
CA LEU A 505 -16.09 0.79 24.43
C LEU A 505 -17.03 0.44 25.59
N SER A 506 -17.71 -0.70 25.55
CA SER A 506 -18.58 -1.18 26.63
C SER A 506 -17.84 -1.95 27.72
N LYS A 507 -16.61 -2.42 27.46
CA LYS A 507 -15.77 -3.16 28.42
C LYS A 507 -14.80 -2.26 29.17
N ASP A 508 -14.32 -1.20 28.54
CA ASP A 508 -13.37 -0.28 29.17
C ASP A 508 -14.03 0.47 30.34
N SER A 509 -13.33 0.52 31.47
CA SER A 509 -13.68 1.23 32.72
C SER A 509 -13.90 2.76 32.61
N LEU A 510 -14.18 3.28 31.42
CA LEU A 510 -14.48 4.67 31.10
C LEU A 510 -15.96 4.78 30.68
N PRO A 511 -16.84 5.41 31.47
CA PRO A 511 -18.29 5.31 31.31
C PRO A 511 -18.88 6.10 30.13
N HIS A 512 -18.09 6.96 29.47
CA HIS A 512 -18.61 7.84 28.42
C HIS A 512 -17.74 7.85 27.17
N SER A 513 -18.40 7.73 26.02
CA SER A 513 -17.76 7.81 24.71
C SER A 513 -18.36 8.96 23.92
N ILE A 514 -17.52 9.72 23.22
CA ILE A 514 -17.96 10.80 22.32
C ILE A 514 -17.33 10.59 20.95
N ALA A 515 -18.12 10.66 19.88
CA ALA A 515 -17.65 10.68 18.51
C ALA A 515 -17.81 12.09 17.92
N VAL A 516 -16.73 12.64 17.37
CA VAL A 516 -16.73 13.96 16.72
C VAL A 516 -16.29 13.82 15.27
N LYS A 517 -16.95 14.53 14.34
CA LYS A 517 -16.63 14.44 12.91
C LYS A 517 -15.28 15.10 12.62
N LEU A 518 -14.35 14.37 12.01
CA LEU A 518 -12.98 14.81 11.73
C LEU A 518 -12.93 16.01 10.76
N GLU A 519 -13.92 16.16 9.88
CA GLU A 519 -13.99 17.31 8.94
C GLU A 519 -14.27 18.63 9.65
N ASP A 520 -14.95 18.58 10.80
CA ASP A 520 -15.30 19.76 11.60
C ASP A 520 -14.10 20.24 12.46
N VAL A 521 -12.98 19.49 12.42
CA VAL A 521 -11.80 19.63 13.32
C VAL A 521 -10.82 20.70 12.88
N PHE A 522 -10.45 20.70 11.60
CA PHE A 522 -9.36 21.54 11.09
C PHE A 522 -9.74 22.99 10.73
N PRO A 523 -11.02 23.36 10.49
CA PRO A 523 -11.39 24.76 10.29
C PRO A 523 -11.74 25.53 11.59
N ASN A 524 -11.90 24.87 12.75
CA ASN A 524 -12.36 25.51 13.99
C ASN A 524 -11.24 25.66 15.05
N PRO A 525 -10.79 26.89 15.36
CA PRO A 525 -9.76 27.15 16.37
C PRO A 525 -10.13 26.66 17.77
N GLN A 526 -11.41 26.74 18.16
CA GLN A 526 -11.88 26.24 19.46
C GLN A 526 -11.81 24.72 19.52
N PHE A 527 -12.03 24.03 18.40
CA PHE A 527 -11.84 22.59 18.35
C PHE A 527 -10.37 22.20 18.43
N SER A 528 -9.44 22.98 17.87
CA SER A 528 -8.01 22.70 18.06
C SER A 528 -7.62 22.66 19.53
N VAL A 529 -8.25 23.48 20.37
CA VAL A 529 -8.09 23.44 21.83
C VAL A 529 -8.72 22.17 22.42
N PHE A 530 -9.97 21.86 22.09
CA PHE A 530 -10.62 20.60 22.50
C PHE A 530 -9.79 19.37 22.13
N PHE A 531 -9.43 19.26 20.85
CA PHE A 531 -8.68 18.15 20.30
C PHE A 531 -7.36 17.99 21.01
N ASN A 532 -6.61 19.06 21.25
CA ASN A 532 -5.34 18.98 21.98
C ASN A 532 -5.53 18.59 23.45
N ASN A 533 -6.60 19.04 24.10
CA ASN A 533 -6.91 18.71 25.50
C ASN A 533 -7.31 17.23 25.67
N TYR A 534 -8.09 16.69 24.73
CA TYR A 534 -8.62 15.32 24.80
C TYR A 534 -7.93 14.35 23.83
N ARG A 535 -6.86 14.76 23.14
CA ARG A 535 -6.10 13.95 22.17
C ARG A 535 -5.73 12.58 22.70
N ARG A 536 -5.40 12.51 23.99
CA ARG A 536 -4.96 11.29 24.67
C ARG A 536 -6.11 10.30 24.90
N ASN A 537 -7.33 10.81 24.93
CA ASN A 537 -8.55 10.04 25.10
C ASN A 537 -9.08 9.46 23.78
N ILE A 538 -8.42 9.72 22.65
CA ILE A 538 -8.79 9.11 21.37
C ILE A 538 -8.63 7.59 21.48
N SER A 539 -9.74 6.86 21.35
CA SER A 539 -9.76 5.40 21.38
C SER A 539 -9.69 4.85 19.97
N ALA A 540 -10.37 5.48 19.00
CA ALA A 540 -10.37 5.01 17.63
C ALA A 540 -10.79 6.09 16.61
N PHE A 541 -10.56 5.79 15.33
CA PHE A 541 -11.10 6.52 14.20
C PHE A 541 -12.09 5.63 13.44
N LEU A 542 -13.38 5.97 13.52
CA LEU A 542 -14.45 5.28 12.79
C LEU A 542 -14.63 5.94 11.43
N THR A 543 -14.18 5.29 10.36
CA THR A 543 -14.39 5.76 8.99
C THR A 543 -15.46 4.95 8.28
N GLY A 544 -16.24 5.61 7.43
CA GLY A 544 -17.19 4.96 6.54
C GLY A 544 -16.98 5.42 5.11
N SER A 545 -17.19 4.50 4.17
CA SER A 545 -17.27 4.82 2.74
C SER A 545 -18.46 4.14 2.08
N LYS A 546 -19.14 4.84 1.18
CA LYS A 546 -20.12 4.25 0.25
C LYS A 546 -19.94 4.87 -1.13
N ASP A 547 -20.32 4.12 -2.16
CA ASP A 547 -20.34 4.64 -3.51
C ASP A 547 -21.46 5.69 -3.61
N ASN A 548 -21.20 6.79 -4.34
CA ASN A 548 -22.20 7.84 -4.49
C ASN A 548 -23.24 7.43 -5.55
N ASP A 549 -24.52 7.46 -5.18
CA ASP A 549 -25.63 7.02 -6.03
C ASP A 549 -25.74 7.81 -7.35
N LYS A 550 -25.24 9.05 -7.40
CA LYS A 550 -25.25 9.92 -8.59
C LYS A 550 -23.97 9.84 -9.42
N ASN A 551 -22.84 9.48 -8.81
CA ASN A 551 -21.57 9.33 -9.51
C ASN A 551 -20.73 8.22 -8.86
N PRO A 552 -20.74 6.99 -9.39
CA PRO A 552 -19.99 5.87 -8.86
C PRO A 552 -18.47 6.10 -8.75
N LEU A 553 -17.92 7.11 -9.43
CA LEU A 553 -16.51 7.47 -9.37
C LEU A 553 -16.16 8.35 -8.16
N LYS A 554 -17.16 8.90 -7.46
CA LYS A 554 -17.00 9.62 -6.20
C LYS A 554 -17.52 8.77 -5.05
N LYS A 555 -16.74 8.64 -3.99
CA LYS A 555 -17.16 7.97 -2.77
C LYS A 555 -17.60 9.01 -1.76
N GLU A 556 -18.75 8.78 -1.13
CA GLU A 556 -19.10 9.48 0.10
C GLU A 556 -18.29 8.87 1.24
N THR A 557 -17.51 9.69 1.93
CA THR A 557 -16.66 9.26 3.03
C THR A 557 -16.92 10.12 4.26
N PHE A 558 -16.77 9.53 5.43
CA PHE A 558 -16.68 10.27 6.68
C PHE A 558 -15.59 9.66 7.57
N THR A 559 -15.10 10.44 8.52
CA THR A 559 -14.28 9.95 9.63
C THR A 559 -14.75 10.58 10.93
N TYR A 560 -15.07 9.77 11.92
CA TYR A 560 -15.33 10.19 13.30
C TYR A 560 -14.12 9.86 14.18
N VAL A 561 -13.71 10.80 15.00
CA VAL A 561 -12.75 10.57 16.10
C VAL A 561 -13.55 10.19 17.32
N VAL A 562 -13.27 9.01 17.87
CA VAL A 562 -13.95 8.48 19.05
C VAL A 562 -13.06 8.68 20.27
N PHE A 563 -13.60 9.33 21.29
CA PHE A 563 -12.95 9.60 22.56
C PHE A 563 -13.59 8.77 23.68
N SER A 564 -12.79 8.14 24.53
CA SER A 564 -13.25 7.53 25.79
C SER A 564 -12.85 8.40 26.98
N LEU A 565 -13.84 8.86 27.73
CA LEU A 565 -13.70 9.87 28.77
C LEU A 565 -14.20 9.37 30.14
N LYS A 566 -13.55 9.85 31.20
CA LYS A 566 -14.05 9.76 32.58
C LYS A 566 -15.18 10.79 32.78
N GLU A 567 -16.08 10.52 33.72
CA GLU A 567 -17.26 11.37 34.02
C GLU A 567 -16.98 12.87 34.10
N LYS A 568 -15.96 13.28 34.88
CA LYS A 568 -15.56 14.69 34.99
C LYS A 568 -15.10 15.30 33.66
N ASN A 569 -14.29 14.56 32.91
CA ASN A 569 -13.77 15.01 31.62
C ASN A 569 -14.86 15.03 30.54
N ASN A 570 -15.89 14.18 30.67
CA ASN A 570 -17.02 14.12 29.77
C ASN A 570 -17.86 15.40 29.83
N ALA A 571 -18.18 15.89 31.04
CA ALA A 571 -18.94 17.12 31.20
C ALA A 571 -18.22 18.35 30.63
N ASP A 572 -16.91 18.46 30.86
CA ASP A 572 -16.09 19.57 30.33
C ASP A 572 -15.89 19.46 28.81
N ALA A 573 -15.80 18.23 28.30
CA ALA A 573 -15.74 17.95 26.87
C ALA A 573 -17.01 18.39 26.15
N LEU A 574 -18.19 18.01 26.65
CA LEU A 574 -19.48 18.36 26.05
C LEU A 574 -19.68 19.87 26.01
N LYS A 575 -19.41 20.58 27.11
CA LYS A 575 -19.48 22.06 27.15
C LYS A 575 -18.56 22.71 26.11
N SER A 576 -17.36 22.16 25.94
CA SER A 576 -16.40 22.66 24.95
C SER A 576 -16.87 22.42 23.51
N LEU A 577 -17.52 21.29 23.24
CA LEU A 577 -18.09 20.96 21.93
C LEU A 577 -19.30 21.83 21.59
N GLU A 578 -20.18 22.08 22.57
CA GLU A 578 -21.35 22.96 22.45
C GLU A 578 -20.93 24.41 22.21
N ALA A 579 -19.96 24.93 22.97
CA ALA A 579 -19.40 26.27 22.78
C ALA A 579 -18.83 26.45 21.36
N GLY A 580 -18.20 25.39 20.83
CA GLY A 580 -17.64 25.35 19.48
C GLY A 580 -18.65 25.12 18.35
N LYS A 581 -19.94 24.87 18.65
CA LYS A 581 -21.00 24.48 17.70
C LYS A 581 -20.64 23.29 16.82
N LEU A 582 -20.02 22.27 17.41
CA LEU A 582 -19.53 21.10 16.68
C LEU A 582 -20.53 19.95 16.69
N THR A 583 -20.56 19.18 15.61
CA THR A 583 -21.39 17.98 15.52
C THR A 583 -20.72 16.84 16.28
N TYR A 584 -21.39 16.31 17.30
CA TYR A 584 -20.91 15.17 18.08
C TYR A 584 -22.01 14.16 18.39
N PHE A 585 -21.62 12.93 18.71
CA PHE A 585 -22.51 11.84 19.11
C PHE A 585 -22.01 11.19 20.40
N THR A 586 -22.90 10.90 21.32
CA THR A 586 -22.58 10.18 22.58
C THR A 586 -22.98 8.71 22.55
N ASP A 587 -23.92 8.34 21.68
CA ASP A 587 -24.32 6.95 21.43
C ASP A 587 -23.69 6.44 20.12
N ILE A 588 -22.48 5.89 20.26
CA ILE A 588 -21.70 5.36 19.14
C ILE A 588 -22.39 4.14 18.52
N SER A 589 -23.08 3.32 19.32
CA SER A 589 -23.79 2.13 18.86
C SER A 589 -24.88 2.51 17.86
N SER A 590 -25.70 3.51 18.20
CA SER A 590 -26.73 4.04 17.31
C SER A 590 -26.14 4.62 16.01
N VAL A 591 -25.00 5.30 16.08
CA VAL A 591 -24.31 5.81 14.87
C VAL A 591 -23.85 4.68 13.97
N VAL A 592 -23.25 3.62 14.53
CA VAL A 592 -22.80 2.45 13.77
C VAL A 592 -23.99 1.76 13.09
N GLU A 593 -25.08 1.53 13.82
CA GLU A 593 -26.29 0.94 13.25
C GLU A 593 -26.91 1.81 12.15
N GLN A 594 -27.00 3.12 12.37
CA GLN A 594 -27.50 4.05 11.37
C GLN A 594 -26.65 4.01 10.10
N LYS A 595 -25.32 4.07 10.22
CA LYS A 595 -24.43 4.06 9.05
C LYS A 595 -24.43 2.73 8.32
N LYS A 596 -24.63 1.62 9.02
CA LYS A 596 -24.89 0.30 8.39
C LYS A 596 -26.21 0.30 7.61
N LYS A 597 -27.30 0.86 8.15
CA LYS A 597 -28.60 1.02 7.45
C LYS A 597 -28.47 1.91 6.21
N GLU A 598 -27.64 2.94 6.28
CA GLU A 598 -27.27 3.80 5.14
C GLU A 598 -26.29 3.12 4.14
N LYS A 599 -26.00 1.82 4.32
CA LYS A 599 -25.12 1.00 3.46
C LYS A 599 -23.66 1.47 3.38
N PHE A 600 -23.16 2.15 4.41
CA PHE A 600 -21.72 2.45 4.50
C PHE A 600 -20.91 1.19 4.85
N THR A 601 -19.78 1.02 4.16
CA THR A 601 -18.73 0.09 4.60
C THR A 601 -17.90 0.78 5.67
N LEU A 602 -17.95 0.27 6.89
CA LEU A 602 -17.29 0.84 8.06
C LEU A 602 -15.94 0.17 8.33
N VAL A 603 -14.94 0.98 8.66
CA VAL A 603 -13.60 0.53 9.06
C VAL A 603 -13.17 1.33 10.29
N VAL A 604 -12.59 0.68 11.28
CA VAL A 604 -12.11 1.34 12.50
C VAL A 604 -10.60 1.22 12.59
N TYR A 605 -9.91 2.34 12.80
CA TYR A 605 -8.48 2.39 13.05
C TYR A 605 -8.23 2.74 14.52
N ASP A 606 -7.63 1.80 15.24
CA ASP A 606 -7.20 1.99 16.62
C ASP A 606 -5.69 2.32 16.64
N PRO A 607 -5.31 3.57 16.97
CA PRO A 607 -3.90 3.98 16.99
C PRO A 607 -3.07 3.22 18.04
N ASP A 608 -3.64 2.79 19.16
CA ASP A 608 -2.92 2.06 20.21
C ASP A 608 -2.66 0.62 19.78
N LEU A 609 -3.66 -0.04 19.19
CA LEU A 609 -3.52 -1.37 18.61
C LEU A 609 -2.42 -1.38 17.55
N ILE A 610 -2.46 -0.44 16.60
CA ILE A 610 -1.48 -0.33 15.52
C ILE A 610 -0.08 -0.11 16.12
N LEU A 611 0.05 0.81 17.08
CA LEU A 611 1.33 1.16 17.69
C LEU A 611 1.94 0.01 18.50
N ASN A 612 1.11 -0.70 19.28
CA ASN A 612 1.52 -1.87 20.04
C ASN A 612 1.99 -3.00 19.12
N GLN A 613 1.31 -3.22 17.99
CA GLN A 613 1.74 -4.17 16.99
C GLN A 613 3.12 -3.79 16.42
N LEU A 614 3.32 -2.53 16.04
CA LEU A 614 4.62 -2.05 15.53
C LEU A 614 5.75 -2.21 16.57
N LYS A 615 5.46 -1.93 17.85
CA LYS A 615 6.42 -2.06 18.95
C LYS A 615 6.79 -3.52 19.20
N LYS A 616 5.81 -4.43 19.19
CA LYS A 616 6.02 -5.88 19.37
C LYS A 616 6.92 -6.47 18.28
N GLU A 617 6.79 -5.97 17.06
CA GLU A 617 7.58 -6.39 15.89
C GLU A 617 8.92 -5.62 15.77
N TYR A 618 9.30 -4.81 16.76
CA TYR A 618 10.52 -3.99 16.75
C TYR A 618 10.64 -3.05 15.52
N VAL A 619 9.52 -2.57 15.01
CA VAL A 619 9.48 -1.60 13.91
C VAL A 619 9.80 -0.21 14.45
N LYS A 620 10.89 0.40 13.98
CA LYS A 620 11.30 1.74 14.45
C LYS A 620 11.33 2.79 13.34
N TYR A 621 11.52 2.36 12.09
CA TYR A 621 11.70 3.25 10.95
C TYR A 621 10.66 3.00 9.87
N PHE A 622 10.26 4.06 9.15
CA PHE A 622 9.24 4.02 8.11
C PHE A 622 9.75 4.72 6.86
N ILE A 623 9.79 4.00 5.73
CA ILE A 623 10.05 4.61 4.43
C ILE A 623 8.73 5.16 3.88
N MET A 624 8.70 6.46 3.62
CA MET A 624 7.55 7.23 3.15
C MET A 624 7.82 7.75 1.74
N PRO A 625 7.63 6.93 0.69
CA PRO A 625 7.92 7.32 -0.67
C PRO A 625 6.68 7.89 -1.37
N LYS A 626 6.85 8.91 -2.21
CA LYS A 626 5.78 9.42 -3.09
C LYS A 626 5.64 8.60 -4.37
N ILE A 627 5.45 7.28 -4.23
CA ILE A 627 5.29 6.37 -5.40
C ILE A 627 3.98 6.67 -6.10
N ARG A 628 4.03 6.88 -7.42
CA ARG A 628 2.86 7.17 -8.26
C ARG A 628 1.88 6.01 -8.26
N ARG A 629 0.58 6.32 -8.19
CA ARG A 629 -0.48 5.29 -8.24
C ARG A 629 -0.67 4.68 -9.63
N THR A 630 -0.57 5.50 -10.68
CA THR A 630 -0.81 5.10 -12.08
C THR A 630 0.46 5.11 -12.93
N GLY A 631 1.64 5.30 -12.33
CA GLY A 631 2.91 5.55 -13.03
C GLY A 631 3.02 6.94 -13.68
N VAL A 632 1.89 7.67 -13.80
CA VAL A 632 1.83 9.02 -14.35
C VAL A 632 1.94 10.05 -13.23
N LYS A 633 2.85 11.02 -13.42
CA LYS A 633 3.04 12.12 -12.47
C LYS A 633 1.74 12.93 -12.32
N GLY A 634 1.39 13.28 -11.08
CA GLY A 634 0.22 14.10 -10.77
C GLY A 634 -1.12 13.34 -10.65
N GLN A 635 -1.17 12.04 -10.94
CA GLN A 635 -2.40 11.23 -10.83
C GLN A 635 -2.59 10.52 -9.47
N GLY A 636 -1.97 11.08 -8.43
CA GLY A 636 -2.00 10.56 -7.06
C GLY A 636 -0.85 9.61 -6.73
N ILE A 637 -0.65 9.40 -5.43
CA ILE A 637 0.39 8.54 -4.86
C ILE A 637 -0.21 7.36 -4.11
N ILE A 638 0.61 6.33 -3.83
CA ILE A 638 0.25 5.24 -2.92
C ILE A 638 0.36 5.75 -1.48
N ASP A 639 -0.78 5.98 -0.83
CA ASP A 639 -0.89 6.66 0.47
C ASP A 639 -1.06 5.72 1.68
N THR A 640 -0.85 4.41 1.51
CA THR A 640 -1.13 3.42 2.58
C THR A 640 -0.28 3.68 3.81
N MET A 641 1.00 4.05 3.62
CA MET A 641 1.89 4.40 4.72
C MET A 641 1.49 5.73 5.35
N ASP A 642 1.13 6.74 4.54
CA ASP A 642 0.64 8.02 5.04
C ASP A 642 -0.60 7.84 5.93
N ARG A 643 -1.56 7.01 5.50
CA ARG A 643 -2.75 6.68 6.32
C ARG A 643 -2.41 5.94 7.61
N LEU A 644 -1.48 4.97 7.56
CA LEU A 644 -1.03 4.26 8.76
C LEU A 644 -0.47 5.23 9.80
N LEU A 645 0.43 6.11 9.36
CA LEU A 645 1.09 7.06 10.27
C LEU A 645 0.17 8.21 10.66
N TYR A 646 -0.76 8.62 9.81
CA TYR A 646 -1.69 9.71 10.08
C TYR A 646 -2.49 9.48 11.36
N TYR A 647 -3.08 8.31 11.55
CA TYR A 647 -3.87 8.02 12.75
C TYR A 647 -3.02 7.93 14.02
N ILE A 648 -1.81 7.38 13.93
CA ILE A 648 -0.86 7.38 15.04
C ILE A 648 -0.44 8.80 15.36
N GLU A 649 -0.01 9.58 14.36
CA GLU A 649 0.48 10.94 14.53
C GLU A 649 -0.60 11.83 15.14
N LEU A 650 -1.87 11.70 14.72
CA LEU A 650 -3.00 12.42 15.29
C LEU A 650 -3.21 12.18 16.79
N LYS A 651 -2.86 11.01 17.32
CA LYS A 651 -2.90 10.74 18.77
C LYS A 651 -1.56 11.07 19.44
N TYR A 652 -0.46 10.60 18.84
CA TYR A 652 0.91 10.69 19.33
C TYR A 652 1.80 11.40 18.30
N PRO A 653 2.14 12.68 18.47
CA PRO A 653 3.03 13.40 17.56
C PRO A 653 4.50 13.00 17.79
N ILE A 654 4.85 11.76 17.42
CA ILE A 654 6.10 11.09 17.81
C ILE A 654 6.99 10.71 16.62
N PHE A 655 6.63 11.08 15.40
CA PHE A 655 7.49 10.84 14.24
C PHE A 655 8.52 11.95 14.06
N LYS A 656 9.76 11.55 13.79
CA LYS A 656 10.87 12.44 13.44
C LYS A 656 11.40 12.08 12.07
N GLU A 657 11.50 13.06 11.18
CA GLU A 657 12.19 12.86 9.90
C GLU A 657 13.71 12.79 10.11
N ILE A 658 14.32 11.72 9.60
CA ILE A 658 15.76 11.44 9.73
C ILE A 658 16.49 11.70 8.43
N LYS A 659 15.84 11.39 7.29
CA LYS A 659 16.44 11.50 5.98
C LYS A 659 15.40 11.80 4.93
N LYS A 660 15.77 12.60 3.94
CA LYS A 660 15.03 12.83 2.71
C LYS A 660 15.94 12.62 1.51
N ILE A 661 15.43 11.95 0.48
CA ILE A 661 16.11 11.73 -0.81
C ILE A 661 15.17 12.19 -1.93
N GLY A 662 15.70 13.04 -2.81
CA GLY A 662 14.95 13.66 -3.91
C GLY A 662 14.38 15.02 -3.52
N ALA A 663 14.43 15.98 -4.45
CA ALA A 663 13.76 17.28 -4.30
C ALA A 663 12.28 17.20 -4.71
N ASP A 664 12.02 16.47 -5.79
CA ASP A 664 10.69 16.16 -6.32
C ASP A 664 10.44 14.66 -6.24
N GLU A 665 9.18 14.27 -6.00
CA GLU A 665 8.76 12.88 -5.72
C GLU A 665 9.69 12.19 -4.70
N ASP A 666 9.91 12.89 -3.58
CA ASP A 666 10.85 12.50 -2.55
C ASP A 666 10.46 11.23 -1.81
N SER A 667 11.46 10.56 -1.25
CA SER A 667 11.30 9.50 -0.26
C SER A 667 11.88 9.98 1.07
N ARG A 668 11.08 9.88 2.13
CA ARG A 668 11.44 10.29 3.49
C ARG A 668 11.59 9.07 4.38
N LEU A 669 12.54 9.10 5.31
CA LEU A 669 12.67 8.12 6.37
C LEU A 669 12.24 8.76 7.68
N LEU A 670 11.22 8.20 8.30
CA LEU A 670 10.73 8.63 9.61
C LEU A 670 11.18 7.62 10.68
N GLU A 671 11.61 8.13 11.82
CA GLU A 671 11.83 7.37 13.05
C GLU A 671 10.66 7.61 14.00
N ILE A 672 10.16 6.55 14.60
CA ILE A 672 9.19 6.65 15.70
C ILE A 672 9.93 6.79 17.04
N GLN A 673 9.56 7.81 17.80
CA GLN A 673 10.15 8.12 19.10
C GLN A 673 9.30 7.53 20.21
N TYR A 674 9.41 6.21 20.43
CA TYR A 674 8.66 5.50 21.46
C TYR A 674 8.84 6.10 22.86
N GLU A 675 10.01 6.68 23.13
CA GLU A 675 10.34 7.38 24.38
C GLU A 675 9.51 8.65 24.61
N LYS A 676 9.10 9.37 23.56
CA LYS A 676 8.23 10.54 23.71
C LYS A 676 6.82 10.16 24.13
N MET A 677 6.45 8.89 24.00
CA MET A 677 5.13 8.42 24.40
C MET A 677 4.95 8.58 25.92
N SER A 678 5.97 8.30 26.74
CA SER A 678 5.91 8.53 28.20
C SER A 678 5.77 10.01 28.55
N ASP A 679 6.35 10.92 27.76
CA ASP A 679 6.21 12.36 27.94
C ASP A 679 4.76 12.83 27.66
N TYR A 680 4.04 12.14 26.76
CA TYR A 680 2.61 12.40 26.49
C TYR A 680 1.65 11.63 27.40
N TYR A 681 2.11 10.68 28.22
CA TYR A 681 1.32 10.15 29.34
C TYR A 681 1.52 10.98 30.63
N SER A 682 2.40 11.99 30.60
CA SER A 682 2.99 12.56 31.81
C SER A 682 2.18 13.64 32.55
N THR A 683 1.04 14.13 32.05
CA THR A 683 0.21 15.02 32.90
C THR A 683 -0.50 14.27 34.04
N ASN A 684 -0.46 12.93 34.05
CA ASN A 684 -0.77 12.11 35.23
C ASN A 684 0.49 11.67 36.02
N THR A 685 1.71 11.95 35.54
CA THR A 685 2.93 11.44 36.21
C THR A 685 3.35 12.22 37.44
N LEU A 686 2.91 13.47 37.64
CA LEU A 686 3.22 14.17 38.89
C LEU A 686 2.73 13.40 40.12
N GLN A 687 1.62 12.66 39.98
CA GLN A 687 1.00 11.86 41.04
C GLN A 687 1.65 10.47 41.24
N GLN A 688 2.59 10.09 40.37
CA GLN A 688 3.30 8.79 40.36
C GLN A 688 4.82 8.95 40.44
N ARG A 689 5.32 10.16 40.71
CA ARG A 689 6.76 10.43 40.84
C ARG A 689 7.31 9.84 42.13
N ASN A 690 8.58 9.49 42.10
CA ASN A 690 9.29 9.05 43.30
C ASN A 690 9.32 10.22 44.32
N PRO A 691 8.70 10.07 45.52
CA PRO A 691 8.70 11.12 46.53
C PRO A 691 10.12 11.49 47.03
N ASP A 692 11.09 10.59 46.83
CA ASP A 692 12.47 10.79 47.25
C ASP A 692 13.33 11.52 46.20
N SER A 693 12.80 11.80 45.01
CA SER A 693 13.56 12.60 44.03
C SER A 693 13.80 14.00 44.59
N PRO A 694 15.00 14.60 44.42
CA PRO A 694 15.33 15.86 45.10
C PRO A 694 14.33 16.99 44.85
N ASP A 695 13.83 17.13 43.63
CA ASP A 695 12.83 18.13 43.24
C ASP A 695 11.47 17.94 43.92
N ILE A 696 10.97 16.70 44.00
CA ILE A 696 9.70 16.37 44.65
C ILE A 696 9.83 16.38 46.17
N LYS A 697 10.94 15.87 46.71
CA LYS A 697 11.24 15.88 48.14
C LYS A 697 11.31 17.30 48.68
N ASN A 698 12.05 18.19 48.01
CA ASN A 698 12.15 19.60 48.41
C ASN A 698 10.77 20.28 48.40
N TYR A 699 9.93 19.95 47.41
CA TYR A 699 8.55 20.44 47.33
C TYR A 699 7.69 19.95 48.51
N ILE A 700 7.72 18.65 48.80
CA ILE A 700 7.00 18.03 49.92
C ILE A 700 7.46 18.62 51.27
N ASP A 701 8.76 18.80 51.45
CA ASP A 701 9.34 19.31 52.70
C ASP A 701 8.89 20.74 53.01
N ILE A 702 8.61 21.56 52.00
CA ILE A 702 7.98 22.88 52.22
C ILE A 702 6.57 22.75 52.75
N PHE A 703 5.75 21.83 52.20
CA PHE A 703 4.40 21.62 52.71
C PHE A 703 4.41 21.09 54.14
N LYS A 704 5.35 20.19 54.47
CA LYS A 704 5.56 19.73 55.86
C LYS A 704 5.94 20.90 56.77
N TRP A 705 6.93 21.71 56.38
CA TRP A 705 7.34 22.87 57.16
C TRP A 705 6.20 23.88 57.37
N ALA A 706 5.46 24.20 56.30
CA ALA A 706 4.34 25.12 56.34
C ALA A 706 3.25 24.66 57.31
N SER A 707 3.00 23.36 57.38
CA SER A 707 1.99 22.78 58.27
C SER A 707 2.31 22.85 59.76
N GLN A 708 3.60 22.96 60.11
CA GLN A 708 4.04 23.17 61.48
C GLN A 708 3.97 24.65 61.89
N LYS A 709 3.91 25.57 60.92
CA LYS A 709 4.00 27.02 61.15
C LYS A 709 2.67 27.76 60.97
N PHE A 710 1.76 27.24 60.15
CA PHE A 710 0.49 27.91 59.84
C PHE A 710 -0.74 27.14 60.36
N PRO A 711 -1.87 27.83 60.59
CA PRO A 711 -3.12 27.19 60.98
C PRO A 711 -3.60 26.13 59.98
N LYS A 712 -4.32 25.12 60.48
CA LYS A 712 -5.05 24.16 59.65
C LYS A 712 -6.02 24.91 58.73
N ASN A 713 -6.14 24.48 57.48
CA ASN A 713 -6.86 25.11 56.35
C ASN A 713 -6.20 26.30 55.66
N THR A 714 -4.95 26.66 56.01
CA THR A 714 -4.19 27.67 55.23
C THR A 714 -4.07 27.25 53.78
N LEU A 715 -4.45 28.13 52.85
CA LEU A 715 -4.45 27.87 51.42
C LEU A 715 -3.11 28.29 50.80
N ILE A 716 -2.42 27.34 50.17
CA ILE A 716 -1.08 27.52 49.59
C ILE A 716 -1.15 27.26 48.09
N GLY A 717 -0.80 28.24 47.27
CA GLY A 717 -0.74 28.10 45.81
C GLY A 717 0.46 27.27 45.35
N GLY A 718 0.27 26.36 44.41
CA GLY A 718 1.37 25.52 43.91
C GLY A 718 0.97 24.57 42.77
N ILE A 719 1.93 23.74 42.36
CA ILE A 719 1.74 22.63 41.42
C ILE A 719 1.06 21.46 42.15
N ASP A 720 0.02 20.89 41.54
CA ASP A 720 -0.64 19.70 42.08
C ASP A 720 0.17 18.43 41.76
N ILE A 721 0.65 17.77 42.81
CA ILE A 721 1.36 16.48 42.73
C ILE A 721 0.53 15.30 43.26
N GLY A 722 -0.79 15.49 43.41
CA GLY A 722 -1.75 14.48 43.83
C GLY A 722 -1.42 13.85 45.19
N ASN A 723 -1.48 12.52 45.27
CA ASN A 723 -1.33 11.76 46.51
C ASN A 723 0.06 11.88 47.18
N LEU A 724 1.05 12.46 46.50
CA LEU A 724 2.37 12.72 47.08
C LEU A 724 2.37 13.92 48.04
N LEU A 725 1.35 14.80 47.98
CA LEU A 725 1.20 15.86 48.96
C LEU A 725 0.84 15.27 50.32
N PRO A 726 1.60 15.61 51.38
CA PRO A 726 1.34 15.08 52.71
C PRO A 726 -0.01 15.60 53.25
N GLN A 727 -0.72 14.80 54.04
CA GLN A 727 -1.97 15.21 54.70
C GLN A 727 -1.70 16.18 55.86
N THR A 728 -1.33 17.40 55.52
CA THR A 728 -0.78 18.39 56.45
C THR A 728 -1.80 19.35 57.05
N GLY A 729 -3.07 19.27 56.68
CA GLY A 729 -4.11 20.22 57.09
C GLY A 729 -4.07 21.57 56.36
N CYS A 730 -2.94 22.01 55.80
CA CYS A 730 -2.92 23.08 54.79
C CYS A 730 -3.57 22.60 53.47
N LYS A 731 -4.32 23.46 52.78
CA LYS A 731 -4.98 23.16 51.51
C LYS A 731 -4.14 23.65 50.33
N LEU A 732 -4.00 22.84 49.29
CA LEU A 732 -3.39 23.28 48.03
C LEU A 732 -4.41 24.09 47.21
N TYR A 733 -4.00 25.25 46.70
CA TYR A 733 -4.65 25.94 45.60
C TYR A 733 -3.92 25.59 44.29
N PRO A 734 -4.48 24.69 43.46
CA PRO A 734 -3.77 24.19 42.29
C PRO A 734 -3.73 25.25 41.19
N VAL A 735 -2.53 25.71 40.85
CA VAL A 735 -2.31 26.63 39.73
C VAL A 735 -2.18 25.80 38.45
N MET A 736 -3.31 25.36 37.90
CA MET A 736 -3.32 24.44 36.75
C MET A 736 -3.01 25.15 35.42
N ASN A 737 -3.34 26.44 35.29
CA ASN A 737 -3.08 27.25 34.10
C ASN A 737 -2.85 28.71 34.49
N VAL A 738 -1.93 29.38 33.80
CA VAL A 738 -1.77 30.84 33.88
C VAL A 738 -2.94 31.48 33.12
N PRO A 739 -3.79 32.29 33.78
CA PRO A 739 -4.95 32.86 33.11
C PRO A 739 -4.47 33.92 32.10
N VAL A 740 -4.80 33.69 30.83
CA VAL A 740 -4.51 34.57 29.70
C VAL A 740 -5.80 35.22 29.23
N ILE A 741 -5.71 36.46 28.74
CA ILE A 741 -6.85 37.17 28.12
C ILE A 741 -6.73 37.10 26.60
N SER A 742 -7.85 37.24 25.89
CA SER A 742 -7.79 37.34 24.44
C SER A 742 -7.14 38.66 24.02
N GLN A 743 -6.59 38.69 22.80
CA GLN A 743 -6.07 39.94 22.24
C GLN A 743 -7.18 41.00 22.08
N GLU A 744 -8.41 40.56 21.83
CA GLU A 744 -9.60 41.43 21.74
C GLU A 744 -9.97 42.04 23.10
N ASP A 745 -9.89 41.27 24.17
CA ASP A 745 -10.11 41.77 25.54
C ASP A 745 -9.04 42.78 25.94
N LEU A 746 -7.78 42.56 25.54
CA LEU A 746 -6.72 43.54 25.74
C LEU A 746 -7.00 44.83 24.95
N ILE A 747 -7.42 44.72 23.68
CA ILE A 747 -7.78 45.89 22.87
C ILE A 747 -8.92 46.67 23.52
N LYS A 748 -9.94 45.97 24.03
CA LYS A 748 -11.04 46.59 24.77
C LYS A 748 -10.54 47.31 26.04
N LYS A 749 -9.69 46.64 26.83
CA LYS A 749 -9.06 47.20 28.04
C LYS A 749 -8.19 48.43 27.75
N LEU A 750 -7.57 48.50 26.57
CA LEU A 750 -6.78 49.65 26.13
C LEU A 750 -7.64 50.81 25.58
N LYS A 751 -8.92 50.58 25.27
CA LYS A 751 -9.84 51.56 24.67
C LYS A 751 -10.84 52.17 25.67
N GLU A 752 -10.80 51.80 26.95
CA GLU A 752 -11.65 52.39 28.00
C GLU A 752 -11.27 53.87 28.27
N ASP A 753 -12.28 54.71 28.53
CA ASP A 753 -12.38 56.18 28.30
C ASP A 753 -11.37 57.14 29.01
N THR A 754 -10.26 56.65 29.55
CA THR A 754 -9.29 57.48 30.29
C THR A 754 -7.82 57.31 29.87
N MET A 755 -7.51 56.42 28.91
CA MET A 755 -6.12 56.15 28.48
C MET A 755 -5.97 56.13 26.94
N PRO A 756 -5.60 57.24 26.30
CA PRO A 756 -5.59 57.33 24.84
C PRO A 756 -4.29 56.86 24.16
N ILE A 757 -3.22 56.55 24.90
CA ILE A 757 -1.94 56.13 24.31
C ILE A 757 -1.46 54.83 24.95
N SER A 758 -1.33 53.80 24.11
CA SER A 758 -0.75 52.50 24.47
C SER A 758 0.62 52.33 23.83
N VAL A 759 1.57 51.78 24.58
CA VAL A 759 2.96 51.61 24.16
C VAL A 759 3.40 50.19 24.49
N ALA A 760 4.04 49.51 23.55
CA ALA A 760 4.66 48.21 23.78
C ALA A 760 6.19 48.32 23.81
N ILE A 761 6.82 47.78 24.84
CA ILE A 761 8.28 47.82 25.03
C ILE A 761 8.79 46.39 25.28
N LEU A 762 9.92 46.02 24.68
CA LEU A 762 10.55 44.74 24.92
C LEU A 762 11.09 44.67 26.35
N LEU A 763 10.73 43.63 27.09
CA LEU A 763 11.10 43.46 28.51
C LEU A 763 12.63 43.44 28.70
N ASN A 764 13.35 42.81 27.77
CA ASN A 764 14.81 42.73 27.82
C ASN A 764 15.50 44.10 27.67
N ASP A 765 14.89 45.04 26.95
CA ASP A 765 15.43 46.38 26.76
C ASP A 765 15.33 47.21 28.06
N LEU A 766 14.35 46.89 28.92
CA LEU A 766 14.14 47.54 30.21
C LEU A 766 14.96 46.92 31.36
N ILE A 767 15.10 45.59 31.38
CA ILE A 767 15.75 44.87 32.50
C ILE A 767 17.29 44.91 32.42
N ASN A 768 17.88 44.92 31.22
CA ASN A 768 19.32 44.75 31.06
C ASN A 768 20.14 46.04 31.25
N ASN A 769 19.50 47.18 31.50
CA ASN A 769 20.17 48.48 31.68
C ASN A 769 19.96 49.02 33.11
N LYS A 770 21.03 49.06 33.91
CA LYS A 770 20.99 49.51 35.32
C LYS A 770 20.46 50.94 35.50
N LYS A 771 20.62 51.85 34.53
CA LYS A 771 20.06 53.22 34.58
C LYS A 771 18.54 53.24 34.34
N ILE A 772 18.02 52.26 33.59
CA ILE A 772 16.59 52.14 33.21
C ILE A 772 15.76 51.38 34.26
N GLY A 773 16.39 50.60 35.14
CA GLY A 773 15.69 49.91 36.22
C GLY A 773 14.93 50.84 37.20
N GLN A 774 15.43 52.07 37.41
CA GLN A 774 14.71 53.09 38.19
C GLN A 774 13.45 53.58 37.48
N LEU A 775 13.53 53.80 36.17
CA LEU A 775 12.40 54.15 35.33
C LEU A 775 11.35 53.02 35.30
N PHE A 776 11.79 51.77 35.14
CA PHE A 776 10.89 50.61 35.19
C PHE A 776 10.07 50.58 36.48
N ASN A 777 10.69 50.89 37.63
CA ASN A 777 10.01 50.97 38.93
C ASN A 777 8.96 52.08 39.00
N GLN A 778 9.21 53.26 38.40
CA GLN A 778 8.25 54.36 38.34
C GLN A 778 7.05 54.04 37.43
N LEU A 779 7.26 53.23 36.38
CA LEU A 779 6.22 52.94 35.39
C LEU A 779 5.35 51.72 35.71
N ARG A 780 5.68 50.92 36.72
CA ARG A 780 4.96 49.66 37.02
C ARG A 780 3.46 49.82 37.15
N ALA A 781 3.00 50.92 37.76
CA ALA A 781 1.57 51.20 37.95
C ALA A 781 0.79 51.28 36.62
N ASN A 782 1.47 51.69 35.53
CA ASN A 782 0.88 51.88 34.20
C ASN A 782 0.90 50.62 33.32
N ILE A 783 1.47 49.51 33.80
CA ILE A 783 1.46 48.23 33.09
C ILE A 783 0.02 47.69 33.00
N LYS A 784 -0.45 47.34 31.81
CA LYS A 784 -1.79 46.77 31.59
C LYS A 784 -1.78 45.29 31.25
N ALA A 785 -0.74 44.82 30.57
CA ALA A 785 -0.55 43.42 30.21
C ALA A 785 0.90 43.13 29.82
N PHE A 786 1.24 41.85 29.73
CA PHE A 786 2.45 41.36 29.07
C PHE A 786 2.06 40.47 27.89
N ILE A 787 2.79 40.55 26.79
CA ILE A 787 2.61 39.67 25.63
C ILE A 787 3.88 38.85 25.49
N ALA A 788 3.81 37.53 25.69
CA ALA A 788 4.97 36.65 25.54
C ALA A 788 4.73 35.54 24.52
N GLY A 789 5.69 35.32 23.63
CA GLY A 789 5.59 34.28 22.62
C GLY A 789 6.79 34.22 21.67
N PRO A 790 6.86 33.18 20.82
CA PRO A 790 7.91 33.05 19.83
C PRO A 790 7.72 34.06 18.69
N ARG A 791 8.79 34.79 18.34
CA ARG A 791 8.86 35.68 17.18
C ARG A 791 10.11 35.41 16.37
N TYR A 792 10.01 35.52 15.05
CA TYR A 792 11.16 35.44 14.16
C TYR A 792 11.93 36.76 14.19
N VAL A 793 13.14 36.73 14.72
CA VAL A 793 14.08 37.85 14.69
C VAL A 793 15.30 37.38 13.89
N ASN A 794 15.59 38.03 12.76
CA ASN A 794 16.70 37.70 11.86
C ASN A 794 16.72 36.22 11.41
N GLY A 795 15.55 35.63 11.12
CA GLY A 795 15.45 34.24 10.65
C GLY A 795 15.54 33.16 11.74
N ALA A 796 15.76 33.54 13.01
CA ALA A 796 15.72 32.63 14.15
C ALA A 796 14.47 32.87 15.01
N MET A 797 13.81 31.78 15.44
CA MET A 797 12.67 31.86 16.35
C MET A 797 13.18 32.13 17.78
N THR A 798 12.81 33.27 18.34
CA THR A 798 13.21 33.70 19.69
C THR A 798 11.98 34.00 20.54
N ASN A 799 11.99 33.64 21.82
CA ASN A 799 10.91 34.01 22.72
C ASN A 799 11.09 35.46 23.15
N VAL A 800 10.14 36.31 22.78
CA VAL A 800 10.11 37.72 23.15
C VAL A 800 8.97 37.98 24.13
N THR A 801 9.20 38.90 25.06
CA THR A 801 8.17 39.38 25.99
C THR A 801 8.06 40.89 25.86
N TYR A 802 6.87 41.38 25.54
CA TYR A 802 6.54 42.80 25.50
C TYR A 802 5.75 43.20 26.75
N ILE A 803 6.05 44.36 27.30
CA ILE A 803 5.26 45.03 28.33
C ILE A 803 4.36 46.04 27.65
N ILE A 804 3.07 46.01 27.98
CA ILE A 804 2.08 46.94 27.46
C ILE A 804 1.79 47.98 28.54
N TYR A 805 2.16 49.22 28.26
CA TYR A 805 1.83 50.39 29.07
C TYR A 805 0.64 51.13 28.46
N ALA A 806 -0.18 51.73 29.31
CA ALA A 806 -1.22 52.67 28.88
C ALA A 806 -1.16 53.94 29.73
N PHE A 807 -1.18 55.09 29.06
CA PHE A 807 -1.03 56.40 29.69
C PHE A 807 -2.19 57.34 29.30
N PRO A 808 -2.63 58.22 30.20
CA PRO A 808 -3.46 59.38 29.88
C PRO A 808 -2.80 60.33 28.87
N LYS A 809 -3.60 61.06 28.06
CA LYS A 809 -3.08 61.93 26.97
C LYS A 809 -2.12 63.00 27.49
N ASN A 810 -2.46 63.59 28.63
CA ASN A 810 -1.75 64.69 29.27
C ASN A 810 -0.38 64.30 29.85
N THR A 811 -0.13 63.01 30.14
CA THR A 811 1.15 62.50 30.70
C THR A 811 2.03 61.82 29.65
N SER A 812 1.49 61.51 28.47
CA SER A 812 2.17 60.75 27.42
C SER A 812 3.40 61.45 26.81
N GLN A 813 3.39 62.78 26.67
CA GLN A 813 4.49 63.51 26.03
C GLN A 813 5.77 63.48 26.88
N GLY A 814 5.65 63.62 28.20
CA GLY A 814 6.77 63.47 29.13
C GLY A 814 7.36 62.05 29.08
N MET A 815 6.52 61.04 28.91
CA MET A 815 6.96 59.66 28.78
C MET A 815 7.77 59.38 27.51
N PHE A 816 7.35 59.92 26.37
CA PHE A 816 8.11 59.78 25.13
C PHE A 816 9.47 60.48 25.19
N ASN A 817 9.56 61.64 25.85
CA ASN A 817 10.84 62.31 26.09
C ASN A 817 11.78 61.42 26.91
N ILE A 818 11.26 60.80 27.97
CA ILE A 818 12.05 59.87 28.81
C ILE A 818 12.51 58.64 28.00
N PHE A 819 11.67 58.08 27.14
CA PHE A 819 12.06 56.96 26.28
C PHE A 819 13.15 57.35 25.27
N ALA A 820 13.05 58.56 24.69
CA ALA A 820 14.03 59.09 23.76
C ALA A 820 15.39 59.37 24.43
N GLU A 821 15.39 60.02 25.60
CA GLU A 821 16.60 60.30 26.40
C GLU A 821 17.35 59.01 26.78
N ASN A 822 16.61 57.93 27.04
CA ASN A 822 17.17 56.65 27.45
C ASN A 822 17.38 55.65 26.29
N LYS A 823 17.16 56.07 25.03
CA LYS A 823 17.29 55.22 23.82
C LYS A 823 16.49 53.92 23.90
N ILE A 824 15.28 53.96 24.45
CA ILE A 824 14.40 52.79 24.59
C ILE A 824 13.62 52.59 23.29
N ASN A 825 13.71 51.40 22.70
CA ASN A 825 12.88 51.04 21.56
C ASN A 825 11.45 50.75 22.03
N TYR A 826 10.48 51.38 21.39
CA TYR A 826 9.06 51.17 21.70
C TYR A 826 8.20 51.15 20.43
N ILE A 827 7.07 50.45 20.52
CA ILE A 827 6.03 50.46 19.49
C ILE A 827 4.94 51.42 19.95
N GLN A 828 4.75 52.49 19.19
CA GLN A 828 3.67 53.45 19.40
C GLN A 828 2.37 52.81 18.89
N ASP A 829 1.40 52.66 19.79
CA ASP A 829 0.17 51.89 19.61
C ASP A 829 0.37 50.36 19.71
N ALA A 830 0.10 49.83 20.90
CA ALA A 830 0.20 48.40 21.19
C ALA A 830 -0.81 47.55 20.40
N THR A 831 -1.86 48.14 19.82
CA THR A 831 -2.82 47.41 18.99
C THR A 831 -2.21 46.98 17.65
N LYS A 832 -1.29 47.77 17.08
CA LYS A 832 -0.54 47.40 15.88
C LYS A 832 0.34 46.17 16.09
N LEU A 833 1.00 46.08 17.25
CA LEU A 833 1.77 44.89 17.62
C LEU A 833 0.88 43.64 17.64
N LEU A 834 -0.35 43.75 18.17
CA LEU A 834 -1.29 42.63 18.20
C LEU A 834 -1.72 42.22 16.78
N ASP A 835 -1.98 43.17 15.89
CA ASP A 835 -2.33 42.89 14.50
C ASP A 835 -1.17 42.25 13.72
N ASP A 836 0.07 42.70 13.96
CA ASP A 836 1.27 42.10 13.35
C ASP A 836 1.48 40.67 13.85
N LEU A 837 1.31 40.42 15.15
CA LEU A 837 1.40 39.06 15.71
C LEU A 837 0.31 38.13 15.16
N LYS A 838 -0.90 38.65 14.88
CA LYS A 838 -1.96 37.91 14.17
C LYS A 838 -1.55 37.55 12.74
N LYS A 839 -0.98 38.51 11.99
CA LYS A 839 -0.51 38.27 10.60
C LYS A 839 0.67 37.30 10.53
N GLU A 840 1.57 37.33 11.51
CA GLU A 840 2.71 36.43 11.63
C GLU A 840 2.33 35.01 12.10
N ASN A 841 1.05 34.75 12.40
CA ASN A 841 0.53 33.48 12.92
C ASN A 841 1.27 33.03 14.21
N SER A 842 1.72 33.99 15.03
CA SER A 842 2.50 33.74 16.23
C SER A 842 1.61 33.26 17.38
N ARG A 843 2.06 32.22 18.12
CA ARG A 843 1.40 31.70 19.32
C ARG A 843 1.73 32.56 20.56
N ALA A 844 1.44 33.85 20.51
CA ALA A 844 1.68 34.78 21.61
C ALA A 844 0.55 34.75 22.65
N PHE A 845 0.92 34.73 23.93
CA PHE A 845 -0.01 34.75 25.07
C PHE A 845 -0.05 36.13 25.71
N VAL A 846 -1.26 36.58 26.10
CA VAL A 846 -1.46 37.86 26.79
C VAL A 846 -1.74 37.62 28.27
N TYR A 847 -0.84 38.08 29.12
CA TYR A 847 -0.90 37.94 30.58
C TYR A 847 -1.36 39.24 31.23
N ASP A 848 -2.46 39.18 31.98
CA ASP A 848 -2.99 40.32 32.73
C ASP A 848 -2.66 40.20 34.23
N PRO A 849 -1.67 40.97 34.74
CA PRO A 849 -1.26 40.90 36.15
C PRO A 849 -2.36 41.36 37.12
N ASP A 850 -3.29 42.23 36.71
CA ASP A 850 -4.41 42.67 37.55
C ASP A 850 -5.43 41.56 37.73
N MET A 851 -5.71 40.82 36.65
CA MET A 851 -6.59 39.66 36.69
C MET A 851 -5.97 38.54 37.55
N MET A 852 -4.67 38.28 37.40
CA MET A 852 -3.96 37.29 38.22
C MET A 852 -4.02 37.66 39.71
N LEU A 853 -3.75 38.92 40.06
CA LEU A 853 -3.81 39.40 41.44
C LEU A 853 -5.23 39.35 42.01
N ARG A 854 -6.25 39.77 41.25
CA ARG A 854 -7.66 39.67 41.68
C ARG A 854 -8.08 38.25 41.95
N LYS A 855 -7.64 37.30 41.11
CA LYS A 855 -7.95 35.87 41.28
C LYS A 855 -7.42 35.34 42.61
N ILE A 856 -6.15 35.57 42.92
CA ILE A 856 -5.56 35.06 44.17
C ILE A 856 -6.06 35.79 45.41
N LYS A 857 -6.41 37.08 45.30
CA LYS A 857 -7.00 37.86 46.39
C LYS A 857 -8.44 37.41 46.69
N LYS A 858 -9.25 37.16 45.64
CA LYS A 858 -10.62 36.63 45.77
C LYS A 858 -10.62 35.27 46.49
N ASP A 859 -9.64 34.43 46.17
CA ASP A 859 -9.52 33.08 46.73
C ASP A 859 -8.73 33.05 48.07
N ASN A 860 -8.34 34.21 48.61
CA ASN A 860 -7.59 34.39 49.86
C ASN A 860 -6.27 33.58 49.93
N VAL A 861 -5.54 33.50 48.82
CA VAL A 861 -4.26 32.76 48.73
C VAL A 861 -3.10 33.63 49.19
N ARG A 862 -2.61 33.43 50.42
CA ARG A 862 -1.52 34.24 51.01
C ARG A 862 -0.11 33.69 50.75
N TYR A 863 0.02 32.40 50.46
CA TYR A 863 1.32 31.74 50.30
C TYR A 863 1.41 30.97 48.99
N PHE A 864 2.60 30.92 48.38
CA PHE A 864 2.88 30.16 47.16
C PHE A 864 4.14 29.32 47.29
N VAL A 865 4.14 28.10 46.76
CA VAL A 865 5.34 27.28 46.59
C VAL A 865 5.83 27.41 45.15
N LEU A 866 7.02 27.98 45.02
CA LEU A 866 7.75 28.11 43.77
C LEU A 866 8.88 27.08 43.73
N ALA A 867 8.78 26.08 42.87
CA ALA A 867 9.74 24.98 42.85
C ALA A 867 10.24 24.62 41.46
N ASN A 868 11.49 24.19 41.40
CA ASN A 868 12.17 23.71 40.20
C ASN A 868 11.85 22.23 39.96
N ILE A 869 10.56 21.89 39.85
CA ILE A 869 10.12 20.52 39.56
C ILE A 869 10.52 20.17 38.13
N ARG A 870 11.23 19.05 37.94
CA ARG A 870 11.73 18.66 36.61
C ARG A 870 10.57 18.41 35.66
N LEU A 871 10.67 18.88 34.41
CA LEU A 871 9.72 18.55 33.36
C LEU A 871 9.83 17.05 33.00
N ASP A 872 11.06 16.55 32.86
CA ASP A 872 11.40 15.13 32.69
C ASP A 872 12.09 14.64 33.98
N PRO A 873 11.51 13.70 34.74
CA PRO A 873 12.10 13.22 35.99
C PRO A 873 13.53 12.69 35.85
N SER A 874 13.90 12.22 34.65
CA SER A 874 15.20 11.62 34.35
C SER A 874 16.27 12.61 33.90
N LYS A 875 15.94 13.88 33.66
CA LYS A 875 16.87 14.89 33.13
C LYS A 875 16.86 16.18 33.93
N HIS A 876 18.04 16.73 34.16
CA HIS A 876 18.20 18.07 34.74
C HIS A 876 18.01 19.17 33.68
N GLY A 877 17.50 20.33 34.11
CA GLY A 877 17.57 21.59 33.36
C GLY A 877 16.26 22.16 32.83
N LYS A 878 15.25 21.34 32.49
CA LYS A 878 13.90 21.84 32.14
C LYS A 878 12.96 21.64 33.32
N ILE A 879 12.28 22.70 33.74
CA ILE A 879 11.38 22.70 34.89
C ILE A 879 9.93 22.98 34.48
N ILE A 880 8.99 22.64 35.36
CA ILE A 880 7.59 23.06 35.24
C ILE A 880 7.48 24.51 35.69
N ASP A 881 7.18 25.40 34.76
CA ASP A 881 7.26 26.86 34.93
C ASP A 881 5.90 27.54 35.12
N THR A 882 4.80 26.79 35.23
CA THR A 882 3.43 27.34 35.31
C THR A 882 3.24 28.31 36.48
N VAL A 883 3.67 27.93 37.70
CA VAL A 883 3.63 28.82 38.88
C VAL A 883 4.68 29.93 38.76
N ASN A 884 5.82 29.64 38.11
CA ASN A 884 6.87 30.62 37.84
C ASN A 884 6.34 31.77 36.98
N TYR A 885 5.71 31.47 35.84
CA TYR A 885 5.10 32.49 34.97
C TYR A 885 3.95 33.24 35.64
N PHE A 886 3.11 32.55 36.40
CA PHE A 886 2.00 33.16 37.13
C PHE A 886 2.50 34.23 38.12
N LEU A 887 3.51 33.90 38.92
CA LEU A 887 4.06 34.82 39.92
C LEU A 887 4.99 35.87 39.29
N TYR A 888 5.73 35.52 38.25
CA TYR A 888 6.68 36.42 37.59
C TYR A 888 6.00 37.68 37.05
N PHE A 889 4.94 37.55 36.25
CA PHE A 889 4.25 38.72 35.70
C PHE A 889 3.51 39.54 36.77
N THR A 890 3.01 38.86 37.80
CA THR A 890 2.38 39.54 38.95
C THR A 890 3.41 40.35 39.73
N GLU A 891 4.59 39.79 40.01
CA GLU A 891 5.70 40.42 40.75
C GLU A 891 6.33 41.59 39.97
N LEU A 892 6.42 41.48 38.64
CA LEU A 892 6.92 42.57 37.79
C LEU A 892 6.08 43.84 37.94
N LYS A 893 4.75 43.71 38.01
CA LYS A 893 3.85 44.85 38.25
C LYS A 893 3.77 45.21 39.75
N TYR A 894 3.61 44.22 40.60
CA TYR A 894 3.40 44.36 42.04
C TYR A 894 4.52 43.63 42.80
N PRO A 895 5.59 44.32 43.24
CA PRO A 895 6.68 43.67 43.99
C PRO A 895 6.24 43.33 45.42
N ILE A 896 5.49 42.24 45.57
CA ILE A 896 4.77 41.87 46.81
C ILE A 896 5.15 40.49 47.32
N MET A 897 6.03 39.76 46.63
CA MET A 897 6.43 38.41 47.01
C MET A 897 7.65 38.44 47.94
N LYS A 898 7.52 37.88 49.15
CA LYS A 898 8.63 37.70 50.09
C LYS A 898 8.94 36.22 50.25
N VAL A 899 10.20 35.82 50.00
CA VAL A 899 10.65 34.46 50.34
C VAL A 899 10.70 34.33 51.85
N ILE A 900 9.96 33.39 52.41
CA ILE A 900 9.90 33.13 53.85
C ILE A 900 10.53 31.78 54.24
N HIS A 901 10.68 30.86 53.28
CA HIS A 901 11.37 29.59 53.49
C HIS A 901 11.91 29.04 52.16
N GLN A 902 13.00 28.28 52.21
CA GLN A 902 13.56 27.57 51.05
C GLN A 902 14.13 26.22 51.48
N THR A 903 13.89 25.20 50.65
CA THR A 903 14.49 23.87 50.73
C THR A 903 15.26 23.58 49.45
N GLY A 904 16.40 22.87 49.55
CA GLY A 904 17.26 22.54 48.41
C GLY A 904 18.18 23.68 47.91
N LYS A 905 19.23 23.29 47.18
CA LYS A 905 20.20 24.22 46.55
C LYS A 905 19.97 24.37 45.04
N GLU A 906 20.13 23.30 44.26
CA GLU A 906 19.98 23.33 42.78
C GLU A 906 18.50 23.19 42.35
N GLU A 907 17.80 22.20 42.88
CA GLU A 907 16.37 21.95 42.62
C GLU A 907 15.54 22.47 43.78
N ASN A 908 15.74 23.75 44.08
CA ASN A 908 15.13 24.35 45.24
C ASN A 908 13.61 24.51 45.09
N ALA A 909 12.94 24.45 46.23
CA ALA A 909 11.57 24.93 46.39
C ALA A 909 11.62 26.13 47.33
N ARG A 910 10.80 27.15 47.07
CA ARG A 910 10.71 28.39 47.84
C ARG A 910 9.27 28.64 48.22
N LEU A 911 9.03 28.90 49.50
CA LEU A 911 7.74 29.38 49.98
C LEU A 911 7.75 30.90 49.98
N LEU A 912 6.80 31.48 49.26
CA LEU A 912 6.61 32.89 49.07
C LEU A 912 5.37 33.33 49.85
N GLU A 913 5.47 34.44 50.59
CA GLU A 913 4.33 35.15 51.18
C GLU A 913 3.96 36.34 50.29
N VAL A 914 2.66 36.47 49.99
CA VAL A 914 2.08 37.62 49.28
C VAL A 914 1.78 38.72 50.30
N GLN A 915 2.54 39.81 50.24
CA GLN A 915 2.37 40.97 51.12
C GLN A 915 1.32 41.94 50.56
N TYR A 916 0.04 41.61 50.71
CA TYR A 916 -1.07 42.44 50.19
C TYR A 916 -1.05 43.89 50.70
N GLU A 917 -0.50 44.13 51.89
CA GLU A 917 -0.37 45.45 52.50
C GLU A 917 0.54 46.39 51.69
N ASN A 918 1.49 45.84 50.92
CA ASN A 918 2.41 46.61 50.09
C ASN A 918 1.76 47.13 48.79
N ILE A 919 0.57 46.63 48.44
CA ILE A 919 -0.18 47.07 47.25
C ILE A 919 -0.66 48.52 47.43
N ASN A 920 -1.17 48.86 48.62
CA ASN A 920 -1.73 50.19 48.88
C ASN A 920 -0.67 51.24 49.25
N LYS A 921 0.45 50.84 49.88
CA LYS A 921 1.51 51.79 50.28
C LYS A 921 2.32 52.36 49.11
N LYS A 922 2.45 51.63 47.99
CA LYS A 922 3.25 52.06 46.82
C LYS A 922 2.45 52.57 45.63
N ILE A 923 1.13 52.36 45.60
CA ILE A 923 0.22 53.05 44.66
C ILE A 923 -0.05 54.50 45.13
N ILE A 924 0.24 54.81 46.41
CA ILE A 924 0.08 56.15 47.00
C ILE A 924 1.43 56.92 47.10
N GLN A 925 2.57 56.27 46.81
CA GLN A 925 3.92 56.89 46.88
C GLN A 925 4.63 57.03 45.51
N LEU A 926 3.93 56.77 44.41
CA LEU A 926 4.34 57.08 43.03
C LEU A 926 3.23 57.94 42.41
#